data_AF-A0A7V7HHG1-F1
#
_entry.id   AF-A0A7V7HHG1-F1
#
_cell.length_a   1.000
_cell.length_b   1.000
_cell.length_c   1.000
_cell.angle_alpha   90.00
_cell.angle_beta   90.00
_cell.angle_gamma   90.00
#
_symmetry.space_group_name_H-M   'P 1'
#
loop_
_entity.id
_entity.type
_entity.pdbx_description
1 polymer ?
#
loop_
_entity_poly.entity_id
_entity_poly.type
_entity_poly.pdbx_seq_one_letter_code
_entity_poly.pdbx_strand_id
1 'polypeptide(L)'
;MEKYTFDFLQEIFPELAEMGRDIENVFYQDPQSVLIKGRIFSELLSKRIAEKDKLYNIQYLKQVDRIQELEKEGVLSKEIARAFDTVRYLGNKAAHEHIESGVESAFKMHKNLFQIAVWFMEVYGSYEFVAPKYKHPQPKSSVHIVEKLEEKISASLEEKLKMLIEIASKQNTSNQTEELTEINNAEIAVGLEIEDKQSVDNEEEADNNFVYDDFILGEGESYLLAELSKLKESSQEAIENPNEFSSFKDYLHVERTIQNDMMSALTAAAGKNTSQLIFLCGSVGDGKSHLLSYVKNKYPELMEEFSVHNDATESFDPQKSSLDTLAEVLRPYSDSEIDGSRCKLILAINLGVLHNFIESEYAKEHYQTLTKFIEESGIFEANEVATNQQSGSFHLISFSDYQPFELTSEGPKSDYFSSILERIVVESERNPFYQAYLKDKQRGINGFFMVNYELLQQQPIRDGVLSILIEAIVKHKMIISTRSMLNFIYDILVPSHGNEDFLGAGMMEKTEALLPNLLFDGQEKSNLLAVISKMDPIHLRSNSVDQMLIELNNSVNMKNTFQKHLDLHGLDGWIEGLEEMGPFFELSDSSRQVFNKTLIRMSFFLSPVLNEMFADENYKKYMEYLYAFNKGDRSDLKDMYNLARKSIFLWNGSPKSDYVFMDYSNDTTQVAQSLKIKPFVGHLKGVEPEILNRFKLNVLLAFSNEDKVAPVYLEIDYPLYEMMVKLSKGYRPNKKDKEDCIQFVEFVDKIMKLGNREKELLFVQSNENGMFKLTYDEDFEEFTFRRD
;
A
#
# COMPACT_ATOMS: atom_id res chain seq x y z
N MET A 1 3.07 -39.47 -30.64
CA MET A 1 2.96 -38.02 -30.39
C MET A 1 1.52 -37.64 -30.61
N GLU A 2 0.86 -37.08 -29.59
CA GLU A 2 -0.51 -36.58 -29.68
C GLU A 2 -0.59 -35.49 -30.75
N LYS A 3 -1.56 -35.61 -31.65
CA LYS A 3 -1.74 -34.70 -32.79
C LYS A 3 -2.61 -33.50 -32.40
N TYR A 4 -3.47 -33.68 -31.41
CA TYR A 4 -4.46 -32.73 -30.92
C TYR A 4 -4.29 -32.53 -29.41
N THR A 5 -4.62 -31.33 -28.90
CA THR A 5 -4.32 -30.96 -27.51
C THR A 5 -5.10 -31.79 -26.50
N PHE A 6 -6.31 -32.24 -26.86
CA PHE A 6 -7.20 -33.04 -25.98
C PHE A 6 -7.10 -34.56 -26.21
N ASP A 7 -6.13 -35.04 -27.00
CA ASP A 7 -5.98 -36.47 -27.29
C ASP A 7 -5.74 -37.31 -26.02
N PHE A 8 -5.17 -36.71 -24.97
CA PHE A 8 -4.95 -37.38 -23.68
C PHE A 8 -6.25 -37.86 -23.00
N LEU A 9 -7.42 -37.34 -23.41
CA LEU A 9 -8.72 -37.81 -22.92
C LEU A 9 -9.18 -39.11 -23.59
N GLN A 10 -8.54 -39.54 -24.68
CA GLN A 10 -9.04 -40.62 -25.55
C GLN A 10 -9.21 -41.96 -24.82
N GLU A 11 -8.35 -42.27 -23.86
CA GLU A 11 -8.38 -43.56 -23.15
C GLU A 11 -9.52 -43.65 -22.14
N ILE A 12 -9.87 -42.52 -21.51
CA ILE A 12 -10.84 -42.49 -20.41
C ILE A 12 -12.20 -41.95 -20.88
N PHE A 13 -12.20 -40.99 -21.80
CA PHE A 13 -13.39 -40.32 -22.35
C PHE A 13 -13.24 -40.02 -23.85
N PRO A 14 -13.44 -41.05 -24.72
CA PRO A 14 -13.34 -40.91 -26.17
C PRO A 14 -14.18 -39.77 -26.77
N GLU A 15 -15.39 -39.56 -26.26
CA GLU A 15 -16.33 -38.54 -26.76
C GLU A 15 -15.80 -37.11 -26.56
N LEU A 16 -15.16 -36.83 -25.42
CA LEU A 16 -14.54 -35.53 -25.16
C LEU A 16 -13.30 -35.33 -26.02
N ALA A 17 -12.48 -36.37 -26.21
CA ALA A 17 -11.33 -36.31 -27.11
C ALA A 17 -11.78 -35.99 -28.54
N GLU A 18 -12.84 -36.63 -29.03
CA GLU A 18 -13.42 -36.35 -30.36
C GLU A 18 -13.93 -34.91 -30.46
N MET A 19 -14.66 -34.43 -29.45
CA MET A 19 -15.15 -33.06 -29.41
C MET A 19 -14.02 -32.02 -29.34
N GLY A 20 -12.92 -32.33 -28.64
CA GLY A 20 -11.71 -31.51 -28.61
C GLY A 20 -11.04 -31.43 -29.99
N ARG A 21 -10.90 -32.55 -30.70
CA ARG A 21 -10.41 -32.56 -32.09
C ARG A 21 -11.29 -31.71 -33.00
N ASP A 22 -12.61 -31.83 -32.85
CA ASP A 22 -13.58 -31.05 -33.59
C ASP A 22 -13.42 -29.54 -33.37
N ILE A 23 -13.23 -29.11 -32.12
CA ILE A 23 -12.94 -27.72 -31.76
C ILE A 23 -11.66 -27.23 -32.46
N GLU A 24 -10.58 -27.99 -32.37
CA GLU A 24 -9.29 -27.61 -32.97
C GLU A 24 -9.33 -27.64 -34.51
N ASN A 25 -10.19 -28.45 -35.12
CA ASN A 25 -10.37 -28.52 -36.57
C ASN A 25 -11.01 -27.26 -37.14
N VAL A 26 -12.03 -26.72 -36.48
CA VAL A 26 -12.76 -25.53 -36.94
C VAL A 26 -12.19 -24.23 -36.39
N PHE A 27 -11.13 -24.29 -35.57
CA PHE A 27 -10.67 -23.19 -34.71
C PHE A 27 -10.52 -21.84 -35.41
N TYR A 28 -9.78 -21.82 -36.52
CA TYR A 28 -9.51 -20.63 -37.33
C TYR A 28 -10.55 -20.37 -38.43
N GLN A 29 -11.46 -21.32 -38.68
CA GLN A 29 -12.44 -21.25 -39.75
C GLN A 29 -13.77 -20.67 -39.26
N ASP A 30 -14.20 -21.11 -38.09
CA ASP A 30 -15.46 -20.71 -37.47
C ASP A 30 -15.28 -20.63 -35.94
N PRO A 31 -14.80 -19.48 -35.44
CA PRO A 31 -14.63 -19.25 -34.01
C PRO A 31 -15.96 -19.31 -33.25
N GLN A 32 -17.09 -18.99 -33.88
CA GLN A 32 -18.40 -19.08 -33.22
C GLN A 32 -18.76 -20.54 -32.93
N SER A 33 -18.51 -21.45 -33.88
CA SER A 33 -18.64 -22.89 -33.66
C SER A 33 -17.72 -23.42 -32.56
N VAL A 34 -16.50 -22.88 -32.41
CA VAL A 34 -15.60 -23.24 -31.30
C VAL A 34 -16.24 -22.94 -29.95
N LEU A 35 -16.82 -21.76 -29.81
CA LEU A 35 -17.42 -21.32 -28.54
C LEU A 35 -18.65 -22.15 -28.18
N ILE A 36 -19.51 -22.46 -29.16
CA ILE A 36 -20.68 -23.31 -28.97
C ILE A 36 -20.25 -24.74 -28.60
N LYS A 37 -19.32 -25.34 -29.36
CA LYS A 37 -18.82 -26.69 -29.07
C LYS A 37 -18.10 -26.76 -27.73
N GLY A 38 -17.33 -25.73 -27.37
CA GLY A 38 -16.67 -25.62 -26.08
C GLY A 38 -17.64 -25.63 -24.90
N ARG A 39 -18.77 -24.93 -25.02
CA ARG A 39 -19.83 -25.01 -24.01
C ARG A 39 -20.41 -26.41 -23.87
N ILE A 40 -20.66 -27.10 -24.98
CA ILE A 40 -21.17 -28.49 -24.98
C ILE A 40 -20.14 -29.44 -24.32
N PHE A 41 -18.86 -29.26 -24.62
CA PHE A 41 -17.77 -30.03 -23.99
C PHE A 41 -17.81 -29.87 -22.46
N SER A 42 -17.90 -28.63 -21.99
CA SER A 42 -17.97 -28.30 -20.57
C SER A 42 -19.24 -28.84 -19.88
N GLU A 43 -20.38 -28.82 -20.59
CA GLU A 43 -21.64 -29.40 -20.11
C GLU A 43 -21.51 -30.92 -19.91
N LEU A 44 -20.91 -31.62 -20.87
CA LEU A 44 -20.69 -33.06 -20.78
C LEU A 44 -19.70 -33.41 -19.66
N LEU A 45 -18.61 -32.64 -19.56
CA LEU A 45 -17.59 -32.86 -18.55
C LEU A 45 -18.13 -32.67 -17.13
N SER A 46 -18.91 -31.62 -16.88
CA SER A 46 -19.55 -31.39 -15.56
C SER A 46 -20.55 -32.49 -15.18
N LYS A 47 -21.30 -33.08 -16.13
CA LYS A 47 -22.13 -34.27 -15.86
C LYS A 47 -21.28 -35.45 -15.42
N ARG A 48 -20.13 -35.62 -16.07
CA ARG A 48 -19.23 -36.73 -15.81
C ARG A 48 -18.55 -36.64 -14.44
N ILE A 49 -18.19 -35.44 -14.03
CA ILE A 49 -17.69 -35.15 -12.68
C ILE A 49 -18.74 -35.58 -11.65
N ALA A 50 -20.00 -35.15 -11.81
CA ALA A 50 -21.09 -35.55 -10.92
C ALA A 50 -21.31 -37.08 -10.87
N GLU A 51 -21.20 -37.78 -12.00
CA GLU A 51 -21.27 -39.26 -12.04
C GLU A 51 -20.12 -39.92 -11.26
N LYS A 52 -18.89 -39.43 -11.43
CA LYS A 52 -17.70 -39.99 -10.78
C LYS A 52 -17.74 -39.84 -9.26
N ASP A 53 -18.25 -38.71 -8.77
CA ASP A 53 -18.49 -38.46 -7.34
C ASP A 53 -19.82 -39.05 -6.83
N LYS A 54 -20.56 -39.78 -7.67
CA LYS A 54 -21.83 -40.43 -7.32
C LYS A 54 -22.92 -39.44 -6.87
N LEU A 55 -22.84 -38.19 -7.31
CA LEU A 55 -23.82 -37.13 -7.10
C LEU A 55 -24.89 -37.18 -8.21
N TYR A 56 -25.62 -38.30 -8.29
CA TYR A 56 -26.59 -38.53 -9.38
C TYR A 56 -27.77 -37.54 -9.37
N ASN A 57 -28.07 -36.95 -8.21
CA ASN A 57 -29.12 -35.95 -8.04
C ASN A 57 -28.82 -34.65 -8.81
N ILE A 58 -27.55 -34.30 -9.02
CA ILE A 58 -27.17 -33.05 -9.71
C ILE A 58 -26.92 -33.22 -11.21
N GLN A 59 -26.87 -34.46 -11.72
CA GLN A 59 -26.60 -34.75 -13.14
C GLN A 59 -27.66 -34.15 -14.08
N TYR A 60 -28.92 -34.12 -13.63
CA TYR A 60 -30.07 -33.61 -14.39
C TYR A 60 -30.29 -32.11 -14.23
N LEU A 61 -29.53 -31.45 -13.34
CA LEU A 61 -29.60 -30.01 -13.19
C LEU A 61 -29.03 -29.31 -14.43
N LYS A 62 -29.38 -28.03 -14.58
CA LYS A 62 -28.72 -27.17 -15.57
C LYS A 62 -27.23 -27.09 -15.25
N GLN A 63 -26.41 -26.79 -16.26
CA GLN A 63 -24.95 -26.64 -16.11
C GLN A 63 -24.57 -25.81 -14.89
N VAL A 64 -25.23 -24.66 -14.77
CA VAL A 64 -24.99 -23.66 -13.73
C VAL A 64 -25.23 -24.22 -12.33
N ASP A 65 -26.43 -24.74 -12.10
CA ASP A 65 -26.83 -25.31 -10.81
C ASP A 65 -25.90 -26.48 -10.42
N ARG A 66 -25.46 -27.27 -11.43
CA ARG A 66 -24.51 -28.36 -11.23
C ARG A 66 -23.12 -27.86 -10.85
N ILE A 67 -22.59 -26.83 -11.50
CA ILE A 67 -21.29 -26.23 -11.16
C ILE A 67 -21.32 -25.68 -9.73
N GLN A 68 -22.38 -24.96 -9.36
CA GLN A 68 -22.55 -24.39 -8.02
C GLN A 68 -22.59 -25.48 -6.95
N GLU A 69 -23.36 -26.55 -7.13
CA GLU A 69 -23.43 -27.62 -6.15
C GLU A 69 -22.11 -28.41 -6.07
N LEU A 70 -21.43 -28.63 -7.20
CA LEU A 70 -20.11 -29.28 -7.22
C LEU A 70 -19.04 -28.46 -6.49
N GLU A 71 -19.05 -27.14 -6.60
CA GLU A 71 -18.15 -26.27 -5.83
C GLU A 71 -18.48 -26.30 -4.33
N LYS A 72 -19.76 -26.24 -3.99
CA LYS A 72 -20.25 -26.26 -2.61
C LYS A 72 -19.94 -27.56 -1.88
N GLU A 73 -20.02 -28.70 -2.57
CA GLU A 73 -19.60 -30.02 -2.05
C GLU A 73 -18.07 -30.17 -1.99
N GLY A 74 -17.30 -29.16 -2.42
CA GLY A 74 -15.84 -29.18 -2.42
C GLY A 74 -15.22 -30.05 -3.49
N VAL A 75 -15.99 -30.48 -4.49
CA VAL A 75 -15.50 -31.28 -5.63
C VAL A 75 -14.69 -30.40 -6.59
N LEU A 76 -15.20 -29.22 -6.93
CA LEU A 76 -14.45 -28.26 -7.75
C LEU A 76 -13.60 -27.35 -6.88
N SER A 77 -12.34 -27.16 -7.28
CA SER A 77 -11.55 -26.04 -6.75
C SER A 77 -12.08 -24.71 -7.29
N LYS A 78 -11.80 -23.61 -6.58
CA LYS A 78 -12.24 -22.26 -6.96
C LYS A 78 -11.80 -21.88 -8.37
N GLU A 79 -10.56 -22.21 -8.74
CA GLU A 79 -10.02 -21.91 -10.07
C GLU A 79 -10.77 -22.64 -11.18
N ILE A 80 -11.12 -23.91 -10.94
CA ILE A 80 -11.84 -24.72 -11.92
C ILE A 80 -13.30 -24.27 -12.04
N ALA A 81 -13.95 -23.91 -10.93
CA ALA A 81 -15.30 -23.34 -10.96
C ALA A 81 -15.35 -22.02 -11.77
N ARG A 82 -14.36 -21.14 -11.60
CA ARG A 82 -14.21 -19.91 -12.42
C ARG A 82 -13.94 -20.21 -13.89
N ALA A 83 -13.14 -21.24 -14.21
CA ALA A 83 -12.90 -21.66 -15.59
C ALA A 83 -14.19 -22.16 -16.25
N PHE A 84 -15.01 -22.93 -15.51
CA PHE A 84 -16.34 -23.35 -15.95
C PHE A 84 -17.26 -22.16 -16.24
N ASP A 85 -17.31 -21.16 -15.34
CA ASP A 85 -18.06 -19.93 -15.57
C ASP A 85 -17.57 -19.18 -16.80
N THR A 86 -16.25 -19.09 -17.01
CA THR A 86 -15.65 -18.43 -18.17
C THR A 86 -16.05 -19.11 -19.48
N VAL A 87 -16.03 -20.45 -19.52
CA VAL A 87 -16.51 -21.23 -20.67
C VAL A 87 -18.01 -21.00 -20.90
N ARG A 88 -18.81 -21.00 -19.84
CA ARG A 88 -20.26 -20.75 -19.93
C ARG A 88 -20.56 -19.36 -20.49
N TYR A 89 -19.85 -18.35 -19.99
CA TYR A 89 -19.87 -16.96 -20.43
C TYR A 89 -19.56 -16.83 -21.92
N LEU A 90 -18.39 -17.32 -22.35
CA LEU A 90 -17.94 -17.23 -23.75
C LEU A 90 -18.91 -17.96 -24.70
N GLY A 91 -19.44 -19.11 -24.26
CA GLY A 91 -20.43 -19.88 -25.01
C GLY A 91 -21.81 -19.22 -25.09
N ASN A 92 -22.23 -18.48 -24.07
CA ASN A 92 -23.47 -17.69 -24.10
C ASN A 92 -23.35 -16.51 -25.06
N LYS A 93 -22.26 -15.75 -24.98
CA LYS A 93 -21.98 -14.62 -25.88
C LYS A 93 -22.09 -15.02 -27.35
N ALA A 94 -21.48 -16.15 -27.71
CA ALA A 94 -21.48 -16.67 -29.08
C ALA A 94 -22.85 -17.10 -29.60
N ALA A 95 -23.81 -17.37 -28.72
CA ALA A 95 -25.15 -17.81 -29.11
C ALA A 95 -26.11 -16.65 -29.39
N HIS A 96 -25.84 -15.46 -28.86
CA HIS A 96 -26.76 -14.32 -28.91
C HIS A 96 -26.37 -13.23 -29.91
N GLU A 97 -25.06 -13.02 -30.17
CA GLU A 97 -24.56 -11.97 -31.08
C GLU A 97 -23.40 -12.47 -31.95
N HIS A 98 -23.17 -11.79 -33.09
CA HIS A 98 -22.01 -12.06 -33.93
C HIS A 98 -20.77 -11.40 -33.31
N ILE A 99 -19.81 -12.20 -32.85
CA ILE A 99 -18.65 -11.71 -32.09
C ILE A 99 -17.62 -11.10 -33.06
N GLU A 100 -17.42 -9.78 -33.00
CA GLU A 100 -16.43 -9.06 -33.83
C GLU A 100 -14.97 -9.54 -33.58
N SER A 101 -14.66 -10.01 -32.36
CA SER A 101 -13.35 -10.58 -31.92
C SER A 101 -13.39 -12.10 -31.65
N GLY A 102 -14.01 -12.87 -32.56
CA GLY A 102 -14.30 -14.30 -32.34
C GLY A 102 -13.08 -15.19 -32.07
N VAL A 103 -11.94 -14.94 -32.71
CA VAL A 103 -10.73 -15.80 -32.62
C VAL A 103 -10.09 -15.72 -31.23
N GLU A 104 -10.01 -14.54 -30.64
CA GLU A 104 -9.45 -14.34 -29.30
C GLU A 104 -10.31 -15.02 -28.22
N SER A 105 -11.63 -14.86 -28.33
CA SER A 105 -12.59 -15.58 -27.50
C SER A 105 -12.42 -17.09 -27.63
N ALA A 106 -12.13 -17.60 -28.83
CA ALA A 106 -11.85 -19.02 -29.05
C ALA A 106 -10.55 -19.49 -28.37
N PHE A 107 -9.48 -18.67 -28.33
CA PHE A 107 -8.26 -18.99 -27.59
C PHE A 107 -8.52 -19.07 -26.08
N LYS A 108 -9.25 -18.10 -25.52
CA LYS A 108 -9.66 -18.10 -24.11
C LYS A 108 -10.47 -19.36 -23.78
N MET A 109 -11.45 -19.70 -24.63
CA MET A 109 -12.25 -20.91 -24.51
C MET A 109 -11.35 -22.16 -24.47
N HIS A 110 -10.46 -22.30 -25.45
CA HIS A 110 -9.56 -23.45 -25.56
C HIS A 110 -8.65 -23.61 -24.33
N LYS A 111 -8.07 -22.50 -23.83
CA LYS A 111 -7.22 -22.50 -22.63
C LYS A 111 -7.99 -22.96 -21.39
N ASN A 112 -9.19 -22.43 -21.16
CA ASN A 112 -10.02 -22.81 -20.02
C ASN A 112 -10.49 -24.27 -20.12
N LEU A 113 -10.90 -24.74 -21.30
CA LEU A 113 -11.25 -26.14 -21.51
C LEU A 113 -10.08 -27.08 -21.23
N PHE A 114 -8.87 -26.71 -21.66
CA PHE A 114 -7.66 -27.48 -21.37
C PHE A 114 -7.41 -27.57 -19.87
N GLN A 115 -7.49 -26.45 -19.14
CA GLN A 115 -7.31 -26.43 -17.69
C GLN A 115 -8.32 -27.34 -16.98
N ILE A 116 -9.60 -27.28 -17.34
CA ILE A 116 -10.64 -28.14 -16.76
C ILE A 116 -10.39 -29.61 -17.10
N ALA A 117 -10.00 -29.91 -18.34
CA ALA A 117 -9.73 -31.28 -18.79
C ALA A 117 -8.50 -31.90 -18.12
N VAL A 118 -7.42 -31.13 -17.95
CA VAL A 118 -6.22 -31.58 -17.23
C VAL A 118 -6.55 -31.86 -15.78
N TRP A 119 -7.18 -30.91 -15.08
CA TRP A 119 -7.61 -31.10 -13.69
C TRP A 119 -8.46 -32.36 -13.52
N PHE A 120 -9.40 -32.58 -14.43
CA PHE A 120 -10.25 -33.76 -14.40
C PHE A 120 -9.45 -35.07 -14.56
N MET A 121 -8.40 -35.08 -15.38
CA MET A 121 -7.52 -36.24 -15.52
C MET A 121 -6.59 -36.42 -14.32
N GLU A 122 -6.17 -35.34 -13.67
CA GLU A 122 -5.39 -35.42 -12.43
C GLU A 122 -6.22 -35.99 -11.28
N VAL A 123 -7.52 -35.66 -11.21
CA VAL A 123 -8.40 -36.11 -10.13
C VAL A 123 -9.01 -37.49 -10.41
N TYR A 124 -9.45 -37.77 -11.64
CA TYR A 124 -10.21 -38.99 -11.96
C TYR A 124 -9.52 -39.92 -12.97
N GLY A 125 -8.36 -39.53 -13.49
CA GLY A 125 -7.58 -40.29 -14.47
C GLY A 125 -6.64 -41.31 -13.84
N SER A 126 -5.61 -41.70 -14.60
CA SER A 126 -4.60 -42.66 -14.14
C SER A 126 -3.62 -42.00 -13.15
N TYR A 127 -3.16 -42.76 -12.15
CA TYR A 127 -2.08 -42.32 -11.25
C TYR A 127 -0.75 -42.03 -11.97
N GLU A 128 -0.59 -42.56 -13.19
CA GLU A 128 0.59 -42.33 -14.03
C GLU A 128 0.40 -41.13 -15.00
N PHE A 129 -0.74 -40.44 -14.91
CA PHE A 129 -1.01 -39.29 -15.77
C PHE A 129 -0.02 -38.15 -15.48
N VAL A 130 0.60 -37.65 -16.55
CA VAL A 130 1.45 -36.46 -16.51
C VAL A 130 0.79 -35.41 -17.37
N ALA A 131 0.42 -34.28 -16.74
CA ALA A 131 -0.23 -33.19 -17.44
C ALA A 131 0.60 -32.71 -18.65
N PRO A 132 0.04 -32.71 -19.87
CA PRO A 132 0.73 -32.18 -21.03
C PRO A 132 0.91 -30.66 -20.87
N LYS A 133 1.92 -30.09 -21.54
CA LYS A 133 2.05 -28.63 -21.65
C LYS A 133 0.99 -28.11 -22.62
N TYR A 134 0.33 -27.00 -22.25
CA TYR A 134 -0.64 -26.35 -23.12
C TYR A 134 0.00 -25.97 -24.46
N LYS A 135 -0.74 -26.21 -25.55
CA LYS A 135 -0.35 -25.82 -26.91
C LYS A 135 -1.49 -25.03 -27.54
N HIS A 136 -1.12 -23.96 -28.24
CA HIS A 136 -2.08 -23.23 -29.05
C HIS A 136 -2.51 -24.08 -30.26
N PRO A 137 -3.80 -24.04 -30.65
CA PRO A 137 -4.27 -24.66 -31.89
C PRO A 137 -3.46 -24.18 -33.10
N GLN A 138 -3.06 -25.07 -34.00
CA GLN A 138 -2.24 -24.72 -35.18
C GLN A 138 -3.13 -24.52 -36.42
N PRO A 139 -2.87 -23.50 -37.26
CA PRO A 139 -3.61 -23.30 -38.51
C PRO A 139 -3.27 -24.40 -39.53
N LYS A 140 -4.30 -24.92 -40.22
CA LYS A 140 -4.17 -26.07 -41.13
C LYS A 140 -3.87 -25.71 -42.59
N SER A 141 -3.97 -24.44 -42.99
CA SER A 141 -3.73 -23.98 -44.37
C SER A 141 -2.98 -22.64 -44.39
N SER A 142 -1.95 -22.55 -45.25
CA SER A 142 -0.86 -21.56 -45.14
C SER A 142 -0.96 -20.29 -45.97
N VAL A 143 -2.03 -20.04 -46.76
CA VAL A 143 -1.96 -18.95 -47.77
C VAL A 143 -3.12 -17.95 -47.75
N HIS A 144 -4.34 -18.31 -47.34
CA HIS A 144 -5.50 -17.41 -47.49
C HIS A 144 -6.11 -16.87 -46.18
N ILE A 145 -5.61 -17.32 -45.03
CA ILE A 145 -6.12 -16.91 -43.72
C ILE A 145 -5.32 -15.69 -43.18
N VAL A 146 -4.07 -15.52 -43.64
CA VAL A 146 -3.14 -14.48 -43.16
C VAL A 146 -3.64 -13.06 -43.49
N GLU A 147 -4.02 -12.78 -44.75
CA GLU A 147 -4.50 -11.45 -45.19
C GLU A 147 -5.81 -10.98 -44.51
N LYS A 148 -6.56 -11.89 -43.86
CA LYS A 148 -7.80 -11.55 -43.13
C LYS A 148 -7.64 -11.51 -41.62
N LEU A 149 -6.58 -12.12 -41.08
CA LEU A 149 -6.28 -12.14 -39.65
C LEU A 149 -5.46 -10.92 -39.20
N GLU A 150 -4.74 -10.27 -40.12
CA GLU A 150 -3.89 -9.09 -39.90
C GLU A 150 -4.66 -7.81 -39.48
N GLU A 151 -5.99 -7.75 -39.62
CA GLU A 151 -6.77 -6.53 -39.29
C GLU A 151 -7.46 -6.58 -37.91
N LYS A 152 -7.45 -7.69 -37.17
CA LYS A 152 -8.37 -7.89 -36.02
C LYS A 152 -7.79 -8.62 -34.79
N ILE A 153 -6.49 -8.84 -34.70
CA ILE A 153 -5.86 -9.53 -33.56
C ILE A 153 -4.98 -8.54 -32.79
N SER A 154 -4.86 -8.69 -31.48
CA SER A 154 -3.94 -7.83 -30.70
C SER A 154 -2.48 -8.13 -31.04
N ALA A 155 -1.63 -7.09 -31.09
CA ALA A 155 -0.24 -7.18 -31.53
C ALA A 155 0.58 -8.29 -30.83
N SER A 156 0.31 -8.56 -29.54
CA SER A 156 0.95 -9.63 -28.76
C SER A 156 0.59 -11.05 -29.24
N LEU A 157 -0.65 -11.25 -29.69
CA LEU A 157 -1.09 -12.50 -30.30
C LEU A 157 -0.59 -12.62 -31.74
N GLU A 158 -0.47 -11.51 -32.48
CA GLU A 158 0.07 -11.48 -33.85
C GLU A 158 1.53 -11.92 -33.93
N GLU A 159 2.41 -11.42 -33.07
CA GLU A 159 3.82 -11.85 -33.04
C GLU A 159 3.96 -13.34 -32.75
N LYS A 160 3.20 -13.85 -31.77
CA LYS A 160 3.17 -15.28 -31.45
C LYS A 160 2.62 -16.10 -32.61
N LEU A 161 1.60 -15.63 -33.33
CA LEU A 161 1.05 -16.31 -34.50
C LEU A 161 2.03 -16.31 -35.68
N LYS A 162 2.73 -15.19 -35.94
CA LYS A 162 3.80 -15.09 -36.95
C LYS A 162 4.91 -16.10 -36.66
N MET A 163 5.38 -16.21 -35.41
CA MET A 163 6.37 -17.24 -35.03
C MET A 163 5.85 -18.66 -35.22
N LEU A 164 4.59 -18.95 -34.83
CA LEU A 164 4.00 -20.28 -34.98
C LEU A 164 3.84 -20.68 -36.46
N ILE A 165 3.50 -19.72 -37.33
CA ILE A 165 3.41 -19.91 -38.78
C ILE A 165 4.80 -20.13 -39.41
N GLU A 166 5.83 -19.40 -38.97
CA GLU A 166 7.22 -19.65 -39.41
C GLU A 166 7.71 -21.05 -39.01
N ILE A 167 7.33 -21.52 -37.82
CA ILE A 167 7.66 -22.87 -37.37
C ILE A 167 6.90 -23.93 -38.19
N ALA A 168 5.61 -23.71 -38.47
CA ALA A 168 4.77 -24.61 -39.25
C ALA A 168 5.19 -24.68 -40.73
N SER A 169 5.64 -23.57 -41.31
CA SER A 169 6.18 -23.52 -42.68
C SER A 169 7.55 -24.21 -42.78
N LYS A 170 8.43 -24.06 -41.77
CA LYS A 170 9.71 -24.80 -41.71
C LYS A 170 9.52 -26.32 -41.61
N GLN A 171 8.48 -26.81 -40.93
CA GLN A 171 8.17 -28.25 -40.83
C GLN A 171 7.58 -28.86 -42.12
N ASN A 172 6.88 -28.07 -42.95
CA ASN A 172 6.38 -28.54 -44.24
C ASN A 172 7.46 -28.55 -45.34
N THR A 173 8.56 -27.81 -45.16
CA THR A 173 9.63 -27.70 -46.15
C THR A 173 10.70 -28.80 -45.99
N SER A 174 10.77 -29.48 -44.84
CA SER A 174 11.74 -30.55 -44.57
C SER A 174 11.44 -31.91 -45.24
N ASN A 175 10.43 -32.02 -46.10
CA ASN A 175 10.10 -33.27 -46.81
C ASN A 175 10.37 -33.25 -48.32
N GLN A 176 11.00 -32.20 -48.88
CA GLN A 176 11.52 -32.27 -50.25
C GLN A 176 12.88 -31.57 -50.36
N THR A 177 13.80 -32.26 -51.05
CA THR A 177 15.13 -31.88 -51.55
C THR A 177 16.34 -31.92 -50.59
N GLU A 178 16.99 -33.10 -50.56
CA GLU A 178 18.44 -33.25 -50.45
C GLU A 178 19.12 -32.76 -51.76
N GLU A 179 20.03 -31.78 -51.69
CA GLU A 179 21.36 -31.73 -52.33
C GLU A 179 21.97 -30.30 -52.42
N LEU A 180 23.11 -30.14 -51.73
CA LEU A 180 24.37 -29.41 -52.07
C LEU A 180 24.54 -27.87 -51.88
N THR A 181 25.41 -27.54 -50.89
CA THR A 181 26.59 -26.59 -50.87
C THR A 181 26.36 -25.08 -51.07
N GLU A 182 27.03 -24.09 -50.44
CA GLU A 182 28.18 -23.95 -49.51
C GLU A 182 28.22 -22.48 -48.97
N ILE A 183 28.57 -22.31 -47.68
CA ILE A 183 29.48 -21.30 -47.06
C ILE A 183 29.25 -19.78 -47.33
N ASN A 184 28.99 -18.97 -46.26
CA ASN A 184 30.04 -18.15 -45.62
C ASN A 184 29.65 -17.52 -44.26
N ASN A 185 30.63 -17.45 -43.36
CA ASN A 185 30.65 -16.83 -42.04
C ASN A 185 30.87 -15.31 -42.13
N ALA A 186 30.35 -14.54 -41.16
CA ALA A 186 31.12 -13.53 -40.42
C ALA A 186 30.30 -12.89 -39.27
N GLU A 187 30.93 -12.90 -38.09
CA GLU A 187 30.53 -12.27 -36.84
C GLU A 187 30.90 -10.77 -36.77
N ILE A 188 30.08 -10.00 -36.04
CA ILE A 188 30.42 -9.04 -34.96
C ILE A 188 31.14 -7.68 -35.27
N ALA A 189 30.45 -6.62 -34.79
CA ALA A 189 30.90 -5.37 -34.12
C ALA A 189 31.13 -4.04 -34.86
N VAL A 190 30.84 -3.00 -34.06
CA VAL A 190 31.26 -1.57 -34.10
C VAL A 190 30.33 -0.66 -34.94
N GLY A 191 29.86 0.50 -34.46
CA GLY A 191 30.12 1.24 -33.23
C GLY A 191 29.28 2.53 -33.20
N LEU A 192 29.15 3.09 -32.00
CA LEU A 192 28.63 4.43 -31.74
C LEU A 192 29.64 5.46 -32.26
N GLU A 193 29.19 6.36 -33.13
CA GLU A 193 29.91 7.60 -33.44
C GLU A 193 29.12 8.80 -32.89
N ILE A 194 29.85 9.55 -32.04
CA ILE A 194 29.52 10.86 -31.50
C ILE A 194 29.98 11.88 -32.54
N GLU A 195 29.15 12.86 -32.89
CA GLU A 195 29.62 14.12 -33.46
C GLU A 195 29.10 15.32 -32.67
N ASP A 196 30.06 16.02 -32.07
CA ASP A 196 29.97 17.35 -31.48
C ASP A 196 29.49 18.41 -32.49
N LYS A 197 28.73 19.41 -32.00
CA LYS A 197 28.84 20.80 -32.49
C LYS A 197 28.38 21.84 -31.47
N GLN A 198 29.39 22.38 -30.78
CA GLN A 198 29.69 23.78 -30.44
C GLN A 198 28.57 24.78 -30.03
N SER A 199 28.85 25.34 -28.84
CA SER A 199 28.36 26.55 -28.17
C SER A 199 28.24 27.82 -29.01
N VAL A 200 27.18 28.60 -28.76
CA VAL A 200 27.21 30.07 -28.74
C VAL A 200 26.26 30.57 -27.64
N ASP A 201 26.80 31.37 -26.73
CA ASP A 201 26.09 32.09 -25.67
C ASP A 201 25.10 33.12 -26.23
N ASN A 202 23.93 33.21 -25.60
CA ASN A 202 23.29 34.48 -25.25
C ASN A 202 22.25 34.24 -24.14
N GLU A 203 22.39 35.02 -23.08
CA GLU A 203 21.50 35.14 -21.94
C GLU A 203 20.10 35.59 -22.39
N GLU A 204 19.05 34.88 -21.96
CA GLU A 204 17.81 35.40 -21.36
C GLU A 204 16.70 34.32 -21.34
N GLU A 205 16.09 34.15 -20.16
CA GLU A 205 14.87 33.40 -19.83
C GLU A 205 14.89 31.86 -19.99
N ALA A 206 15.17 31.18 -18.87
CA ALA A 206 15.11 29.73 -18.73
C ALA A 206 13.66 29.20 -18.82
N ASP A 207 13.17 29.02 -20.04
CA ASP A 207 12.06 28.13 -20.34
C ASP A 207 12.64 26.72 -20.54
N ASN A 208 12.58 25.89 -19.49
CA ASN A 208 12.99 24.49 -19.55
C ASN A 208 12.09 23.72 -20.52
N ASN A 209 12.50 23.67 -21.79
CA ASN A 209 11.99 22.70 -22.77
C ASN A 209 12.39 21.30 -22.30
N PHE A 210 11.48 20.62 -21.60
CA PHE A 210 11.60 19.21 -21.27
C PHE A 210 11.44 18.41 -22.57
N VAL A 211 12.55 18.05 -23.21
CA VAL A 211 12.52 17.13 -24.35
C VAL A 211 12.38 15.73 -23.78
N TYR A 212 11.21 15.12 -23.96
CA TYR A 212 11.05 13.68 -23.74
C TYR A 212 11.98 12.97 -24.73
N ASP A 213 13.04 12.33 -24.24
CA ASP A 213 13.93 11.55 -25.08
C ASP A 213 13.10 10.47 -25.79
N ASP A 214 12.96 10.62 -27.11
CA ASP A 214 12.24 9.68 -27.97
C ASP A 214 13.10 8.40 -28.13
N PHE A 215 13.08 7.53 -27.13
CA PHE A 215 13.55 6.17 -27.31
C PHE A 215 12.49 5.39 -28.10
N ILE A 216 12.88 4.82 -29.24
CA ILE A 216 11.96 4.08 -30.10
C ILE A 216 11.90 2.64 -29.60
N LEU A 217 10.78 2.28 -28.97
CA LEU A 217 10.43 0.90 -28.61
C LEU A 217 9.90 0.12 -29.83
N GLY A 218 10.08 -1.21 -29.81
CA GLY A 218 9.61 -2.14 -30.83
C GLY A 218 8.09 -2.19 -30.97
N GLU A 219 7.59 -2.87 -32.01
CA GLU A 219 6.14 -3.12 -32.16
C GLU A 219 5.64 -3.96 -30.98
N GLY A 220 4.55 -3.53 -30.32
CA GLY A 220 3.96 -4.24 -29.16
C GLY A 220 4.56 -3.89 -27.79
N GLU A 221 5.67 -3.14 -27.73
CA GLU A 221 6.22 -2.61 -26.48
C GLU A 221 5.50 -1.32 -26.03
N SER A 222 5.30 -1.17 -24.72
CA SER A 222 4.55 -0.05 -24.13
C SER A 222 5.48 1.02 -23.55
N TYR A 223 5.23 2.26 -23.96
CA TYR A 223 5.93 3.43 -23.42
C TYR A 223 5.51 3.69 -21.98
N LEU A 224 4.21 3.62 -21.69
CA LEU A 224 3.71 3.90 -20.34
C LEU A 224 4.25 2.88 -19.36
N LEU A 225 4.26 1.60 -19.72
CA LEU A 225 4.81 0.57 -18.85
C LEU A 225 6.32 0.77 -18.63
N ALA A 226 7.07 1.17 -19.65
CA ALA A 226 8.49 1.50 -19.51
C ALA A 226 8.69 2.67 -18.53
N GLU A 227 7.92 3.76 -18.65
CA GLU A 227 7.98 4.89 -17.72
C GLU A 227 7.57 4.48 -16.29
N LEU A 228 6.45 3.78 -16.13
CA LEU A 228 5.99 3.28 -14.82
C LEU A 228 7.04 2.37 -14.18
N SER A 229 7.73 1.54 -14.96
CA SER A 229 8.74 0.62 -14.44
C SER A 229 9.96 1.31 -13.81
N LYS A 230 10.21 2.60 -14.12
CA LYS A 230 11.22 3.42 -13.44
C LYS A 230 10.90 3.67 -11.97
N LEU A 231 9.61 3.61 -11.59
CA LEU A 231 9.14 3.77 -10.20
C LEU A 231 9.48 2.59 -9.28
N LYS A 232 9.85 1.43 -9.84
CA LYS A 232 10.22 0.24 -9.06
C LYS A 232 11.43 0.50 -8.19
N GLU A 233 11.45 -0.11 -7.01
CA GLU A 233 12.60 -0.08 -6.12
C GLU A 233 13.87 -0.67 -6.75
N SER A 234 13.76 -1.62 -7.68
CA SER A 234 14.88 -2.29 -8.35
C SER A 234 15.40 -1.60 -9.63
N SER A 235 14.84 -0.45 -10.02
CA SER A 235 15.22 0.23 -11.27
C SER A 235 16.63 0.84 -11.17
N GLN A 236 17.32 1.00 -12.31
CA GLN A 236 18.61 1.72 -12.36
C GLN A 236 18.46 3.18 -11.92
N GLU A 237 17.30 3.79 -12.18
CA GLU A 237 16.91 5.11 -11.65
C GLU A 237 16.92 5.14 -10.12
N ALA A 238 16.65 4.01 -9.46
CA ALA A 238 16.70 3.86 -7.99
C ALA A 238 18.12 3.64 -7.43
N ILE A 239 19.14 3.42 -8.27
CA ILE A 239 20.54 3.36 -7.84
C ILE A 239 21.03 4.80 -7.67
N GLU A 240 21.30 5.18 -6.42
CA GLU A 240 21.78 6.51 -6.04
C GLU A 240 23.18 6.76 -6.60
N ASN A 241 23.27 7.27 -7.84
CA ASN A 241 24.48 7.97 -8.26
C ASN A 241 24.48 9.36 -7.59
N PRO A 242 25.38 9.66 -6.65
CA PRO A 242 25.33 10.90 -5.88
C PRO A 242 25.57 12.17 -6.71
N ASN A 243 26.06 12.02 -7.94
CA ASN A 243 26.60 13.10 -8.76
C ASN A 243 25.71 13.51 -9.95
N GLU A 244 24.62 12.80 -10.24
CA GLU A 244 23.72 13.12 -11.36
C GLU A 244 22.25 12.93 -10.97
N PHE A 245 21.49 14.04 -10.96
CA PHE A 245 20.03 13.99 -10.94
C PHE A 245 19.55 13.74 -12.38
N SER A 246 18.81 12.66 -12.62
CA SER A 246 18.18 12.44 -13.92
C SER A 246 17.04 13.44 -14.11
N SER A 247 16.75 13.82 -15.37
CA SER A 247 15.59 14.66 -15.72
C SER A 247 14.27 14.07 -15.17
N PHE A 248 14.18 12.74 -15.09
CA PHE A 248 13.08 12.01 -14.47
C PHE A 248 12.95 12.29 -12.96
N LYS A 249 14.06 12.27 -12.21
CA LYS A 249 14.07 12.59 -10.78
C LYS A 249 13.71 14.05 -10.52
N ASP A 250 14.19 14.97 -11.36
CA ASP A 250 13.82 16.38 -11.28
C ASP A 250 12.32 16.59 -11.50
N TYR A 251 11.73 15.86 -12.46
CA TYR A 251 10.28 15.89 -12.70
C TYR A 251 9.48 15.31 -11.52
N LEU A 252 9.90 14.20 -10.91
CA LEU A 252 9.18 13.61 -9.78
C LEU A 252 9.44 14.30 -8.45
N HIS A 253 10.42 15.21 -8.37
CA HIS A 253 10.74 15.90 -7.14
C HIS A 253 9.55 16.74 -6.64
N VAL A 254 9.14 16.47 -5.40
CA VAL A 254 8.14 17.26 -4.68
C VAL A 254 8.83 17.92 -3.51
N GLU A 255 8.75 19.25 -3.46
CA GLU A 255 9.35 20.02 -2.39
C GLU A 255 8.68 19.71 -1.05
N ARG A 256 9.51 19.58 -0.01
CA ARG A 256 9.06 19.31 1.35
C ARG A 256 9.25 20.56 2.20
N THR A 257 8.42 20.73 3.22
CA THR A 257 8.55 21.82 4.20
C THR A 257 9.94 21.87 4.85
N ILE A 258 10.51 20.71 5.17
CA ILE A 258 11.89 20.60 5.68
C ILE A 258 12.96 21.12 4.72
N GLN A 259 12.73 21.03 3.40
CA GLN A 259 13.63 21.58 2.39
C GLN A 259 13.61 23.12 2.47
N ASN A 260 12.45 23.73 2.65
CA ASN A 260 12.34 25.19 2.79
C ASN A 260 13.03 25.68 4.06
N ASP A 261 12.92 24.94 5.15
CA ASP A 261 13.61 25.25 6.41
C ASP A 261 15.12 25.09 6.28
N MET A 262 15.60 24.07 5.55
CA MET A 262 17.01 23.92 5.23
C MET A 262 17.53 25.06 4.36
N MET A 263 16.80 25.44 3.31
CA MET A 263 17.18 26.56 2.45
C MET A 263 17.19 27.88 3.22
N SER A 264 16.24 28.09 4.13
CA SER A 264 16.19 29.26 5.00
C SER A 264 17.40 29.31 5.96
N ALA A 265 17.76 28.17 6.56
CA ALA A 265 18.94 28.07 7.41
C ALA A 265 20.24 28.31 6.65
N LEU A 266 20.39 27.72 5.46
CA LEU A 266 21.55 27.91 4.60
C LEU A 266 21.69 29.37 4.17
N THR A 267 20.60 29.99 3.70
CA THR A 267 20.62 31.39 3.25
C THR A 267 20.90 32.35 4.40
N ALA A 268 20.38 32.08 5.61
CA ALA A 268 20.63 32.90 6.80
C ALA A 268 22.06 32.77 7.33
N ALA A 269 22.71 31.62 7.11
CA ALA A 269 24.11 31.38 7.46
C ALA A 269 25.08 31.83 6.35
N ALA A 270 24.65 31.79 5.10
CA ALA A 270 25.37 32.34 3.95
C ALA A 270 25.54 33.86 4.13
N GLY A 271 26.72 34.37 3.79
CA GLY A 271 27.05 35.79 3.99
C GLY A 271 27.36 36.24 5.43
N LYS A 272 27.16 35.43 6.47
CA LYS A 272 27.72 35.73 7.81
C LYS A 272 29.23 35.46 7.84
N ASN A 273 29.97 36.32 8.54
CA ASN A 273 31.43 36.23 8.73
C ASN A 273 31.85 35.49 10.00
N THR A 274 30.90 34.95 10.75
CA THR A 274 31.11 34.17 11.98
C THR A 274 30.98 32.68 11.69
N SER A 275 31.51 31.82 12.57
CA SER A 275 31.27 30.37 12.50
C SER A 275 29.78 30.06 12.39
N GLN A 276 29.35 29.16 11.51
CA GLN A 276 27.96 28.69 11.42
C GLN A 276 27.91 27.16 11.36
N LEU A 277 27.11 26.55 12.22
CA LEU A 277 26.91 25.10 12.27
C LEU A 277 25.43 24.79 12.05
N ILE A 278 25.13 24.02 11.01
CA ILE A 278 23.79 23.53 10.68
C ILE A 278 23.73 22.04 10.95
N PHE A 279 22.95 21.64 11.95
CA PHE A 279 22.67 20.25 12.26
C PHE A 279 21.48 19.75 11.44
N LEU A 280 21.69 18.64 10.72
CA LEU A 280 20.63 17.83 10.12
C LEU A 280 20.50 16.55 10.95
N CYS A 281 19.55 16.54 11.87
CA CYS A 281 19.35 15.43 12.82
C CYS A 281 18.21 14.52 12.40
N GLY A 282 18.40 13.21 12.51
CA GLY A 282 17.34 12.23 12.28
C GLY A 282 17.85 10.80 12.29
N SER A 283 16.98 9.84 12.01
CA SER A 283 17.28 8.42 11.88
C SER A 283 17.83 8.06 10.50
N VAL A 284 18.34 6.84 10.37
CA VAL A 284 18.72 6.26 9.08
C VAL A 284 17.45 6.10 8.23
N GLY A 285 17.49 6.56 6.97
CA GLY A 285 16.35 6.46 6.05
C GLY A 285 15.43 7.69 6.00
N ASP A 286 15.61 8.69 6.88
CA ASP A 286 14.78 9.92 6.90
C ASP A 286 14.99 10.85 5.69
N GLY A 287 15.95 10.53 4.81
CA GLY A 287 16.22 11.29 3.58
C GLY A 287 17.23 12.44 3.73
N LYS A 288 18.01 12.48 4.83
CA LYS A 288 19.05 13.50 5.06
C LYS A 288 20.06 13.60 3.91
N SER A 289 20.64 12.47 3.52
CA SER A 289 21.61 12.40 2.41
C SER A 289 20.98 12.82 1.08
N HIS A 290 19.74 12.41 0.81
CA HIS A 290 19.02 12.79 -0.40
C HIS A 290 18.80 14.30 -0.46
N LEU A 291 18.35 14.92 0.64
CA LEU A 291 18.14 16.37 0.70
C LEU A 291 19.47 17.13 0.51
N LEU A 292 20.56 16.65 1.13
CA LEU A 292 21.90 17.22 0.92
C LEU A 292 22.36 17.12 -0.53
N SER A 293 22.23 15.95 -1.16
CA SER A 293 22.59 15.75 -2.57
C SER A 293 21.76 16.63 -3.49
N TYR A 294 20.46 16.76 -3.24
CA TYR A 294 19.58 17.64 -3.99
C TYR A 294 20.03 19.10 -3.92
N VAL A 295 20.27 19.62 -2.71
CA VAL A 295 20.69 21.02 -2.52
C VAL A 295 22.07 21.25 -3.14
N LYS A 296 23.00 20.30 -3.02
CA LYS A 296 24.33 20.37 -3.65
C LYS A 296 24.26 20.47 -5.17
N ASN A 297 23.34 19.74 -5.80
CA ASN A 297 23.20 19.74 -7.26
C ASN A 297 22.45 20.97 -7.77
N LYS A 298 21.39 21.40 -7.08
CA LYS A 298 20.52 22.51 -7.53
C LYS A 298 21.04 23.90 -7.13
N TYR A 299 21.79 24.00 -6.03
CA TYR A 299 22.34 25.26 -5.50
C TYR A 299 23.84 25.14 -5.20
N PRO A 300 24.69 24.86 -6.22
CA PRO A 300 26.11 24.61 -6.02
C PRO A 300 26.83 25.82 -5.41
N GLU A 301 26.53 27.03 -5.89
CA GLU A 301 27.14 28.28 -5.40
C GLU A 301 26.92 28.50 -3.90
N LEU A 302 25.71 28.19 -3.41
CA LEU A 302 25.39 28.31 -1.99
C LEU A 302 26.14 27.28 -1.15
N MET A 303 26.31 26.07 -1.69
CA MET A 303 26.96 24.96 -1.00
C MET A 303 28.48 25.09 -0.96
N GLU A 304 29.11 25.85 -1.87
CA GLU A 304 30.55 26.15 -1.82
C GLU A 304 30.96 26.92 -0.55
N GLU A 305 30.06 27.69 0.06
CA GLU A 305 30.31 28.37 1.32
C GLU A 305 30.40 27.42 2.53
N PHE A 306 29.95 26.16 2.39
CA PHE A 306 29.83 25.22 3.50
C PHE A 306 30.68 23.97 3.29
N SER A 307 31.36 23.55 4.36
CA SER A 307 31.84 22.18 4.47
C SER A 307 30.67 21.26 4.80
N VAL A 308 30.60 20.08 4.17
CA VAL A 308 29.56 19.07 4.43
C VAL A 308 30.21 17.85 5.05
N HIS A 309 29.70 17.42 6.20
CA HIS A 309 30.06 16.15 6.81
C HIS A 309 28.81 15.28 6.91
N ASN A 310 28.73 14.28 6.02
CA ASN A 310 27.61 13.35 5.97
C ASN A 310 27.94 12.11 6.81
N ASP A 311 27.05 11.77 7.73
CA ASP A 311 27.11 10.56 8.55
C ASP A 311 28.37 10.44 9.43
N ALA A 312 28.42 11.22 10.52
CA ALA A 312 29.49 11.19 11.53
C ALA A 312 29.59 9.87 12.33
N THR A 313 29.07 8.75 11.81
CA THR A 313 29.08 7.44 12.46
C THR A 313 30.17 6.50 11.93
N GLU A 314 30.76 6.77 10.76
CA GLU A 314 31.89 6.00 10.25
C GLU A 314 33.21 6.75 10.46
N SER A 315 34.04 6.25 11.39
CA SER A 315 35.43 6.67 11.49
C SER A 315 36.20 6.11 10.28
N PHE A 316 36.75 6.98 9.43
CA PHE A 316 37.69 6.58 8.37
C PHE A 316 39.01 5.98 8.92
N ASP A 317 39.20 6.03 10.25
CA ASP A 317 40.35 5.48 10.98
C ASP A 317 39.89 4.35 11.94
N PRO A 318 40.35 3.10 11.76
CA PRO A 318 39.98 1.96 12.62
C PRO A 318 40.32 2.12 14.12
N GLN A 319 41.11 3.13 14.50
CA GLN A 319 41.55 3.35 15.89
C GLN A 319 40.82 4.49 16.61
N LYS A 320 39.96 5.26 15.95
CA LYS A 320 39.23 6.40 16.57
C LYS A 320 37.79 6.02 16.88
N SER A 321 37.26 6.52 18.00
CA SER A 321 35.83 6.41 18.26
C SER A 321 35.05 7.44 17.43
N SER A 322 33.76 7.17 17.18
CA SER A 322 32.86 8.11 16.50
C SER A 322 32.73 9.44 17.25
N LEU A 323 32.83 9.42 18.58
CA LEU A 323 32.82 10.62 19.43
C LEU A 323 34.09 11.46 19.27
N ASP A 324 35.26 10.83 19.11
CA ASP A 324 36.52 11.55 18.88
C ASP A 324 36.52 12.23 17.51
N THR A 325 36.00 11.55 16.50
CA THR A 325 35.85 12.10 15.14
C THR A 325 34.90 13.30 15.15
N LEU A 326 33.79 13.19 15.89
CA LEU A 326 32.82 14.27 16.04
C LEU A 326 33.43 15.47 16.80
N ALA A 327 34.24 15.23 17.85
CA ALA A 327 34.96 16.28 18.56
C ALA A 327 35.95 17.03 17.66
N GLU A 328 36.64 16.34 16.75
CA GLU A 328 37.55 16.96 15.77
C GLU A 328 36.79 17.84 14.78
N VAL A 329 35.69 17.32 14.24
CA VAL A 329 34.82 18.04 13.28
C VAL A 329 34.18 19.27 13.93
N LEU A 330 33.77 19.17 15.20
CA LEU A 330 33.11 20.24 15.94
C LEU A 330 34.08 21.24 16.59
N ARG A 331 35.39 20.99 16.60
CA ARG A 331 36.41 21.84 17.24
C ARG A 331 36.26 23.35 16.98
N PRO A 332 36.01 23.81 15.73
CA PRO A 332 35.85 25.24 15.43
C PRO A 332 34.63 25.90 16.12
N TYR A 333 33.75 25.09 16.71
CA TYR A 333 32.52 25.49 17.40
C TYR A 333 32.59 25.25 18.92
N SER A 334 33.77 24.88 19.45
CA SER A 334 34.02 24.84 20.88
C SER A 334 33.94 26.24 21.50
N ASP A 335 33.63 26.33 22.80
CA ASP A 335 33.49 27.62 23.50
C ASP A 335 34.76 28.50 23.40
N SER A 336 35.92 27.88 23.22
CA SER A 336 37.21 28.58 23.07
C SER A 336 37.52 29.09 21.66
N GLU A 337 36.95 28.49 20.62
CA GLU A 337 37.32 28.79 19.22
C GLU A 337 36.17 29.45 18.42
N ILE A 338 34.92 29.36 18.87
CA ILE A 338 33.73 29.75 18.11
C ILE A 338 33.70 31.22 17.66
N ASP A 339 34.16 32.14 18.50
CA ASP A 339 34.19 33.59 18.22
C ASP A 339 35.28 33.99 17.22
N GLY A 340 36.35 33.19 17.11
CA GLY A 340 37.49 33.44 16.22
C GLY A 340 37.41 32.68 14.90
N SER A 341 36.62 31.61 14.85
CA SER A 341 36.43 30.78 13.66
C SER A 341 35.46 31.44 12.67
N ARG A 342 35.64 31.10 11.39
CA ARG A 342 34.75 31.45 10.27
C ARG A 342 34.25 30.21 9.54
N CYS A 343 34.43 29.04 10.17
CA CYS A 343 34.05 27.78 9.58
C CYS A 343 32.52 27.72 9.43
N LYS A 344 32.05 27.27 8.26
CA LYS A 344 30.64 26.96 8.03
C LYS A 344 30.53 25.48 7.75
N LEU A 345 29.75 24.77 8.56
CA LEU A 345 29.63 23.32 8.52
C LEU A 345 28.16 22.92 8.50
N ILE A 346 27.83 21.99 7.59
CA ILE A 346 26.59 21.23 7.60
C ILE A 346 26.93 19.84 8.11
N LEU A 347 26.36 19.46 9.23
CA LEU A 347 26.62 18.20 9.90
C LEU A 347 25.34 17.35 9.92
N ALA A 348 25.31 16.29 9.11
CA ALA A 348 24.24 15.29 9.17
C ALA A 348 24.62 14.19 10.18
N ILE A 349 23.79 14.04 11.22
CA ILE A 349 24.10 13.16 12.35
C ILE A 349 22.88 12.38 12.85
N ASN A 350 23.12 11.18 13.35
CA ASN A 350 22.10 10.42 14.07
C ASN A 350 21.87 11.01 15.47
N LEU A 351 20.60 11.16 15.86
CA LEU A 351 20.21 11.69 17.17
C LEU A 351 20.90 10.98 18.35
N GLY A 352 21.05 9.64 18.29
CA GLY A 352 21.70 8.90 19.38
C GLY A 352 23.19 9.25 19.55
N VAL A 353 23.88 9.54 18.45
CA VAL A 353 25.31 9.90 18.47
C VAL A 353 25.49 11.31 19.02
N LEU A 354 24.61 12.22 18.60
CA LEU A 354 24.56 13.58 19.14
C LEU A 354 24.28 13.58 20.65
N HIS A 355 23.32 12.75 21.10
CA HIS A 355 23.00 12.60 22.52
C HIS A 355 24.22 12.10 23.32
N ASN A 356 24.88 11.04 22.84
CA ASN A 356 26.07 10.49 23.50
C ASN A 356 27.23 11.50 23.57
N PHE A 357 27.39 12.32 22.54
CA PHE A 357 28.41 13.37 22.53
C PHE A 357 28.15 14.43 23.59
N ILE A 358 26.93 14.99 23.61
CA ILE A 358 26.54 16.06 24.54
C ILE A 358 26.61 15.60 26.00
N GLU A 359 26.29 14.33 26.27
CA GLU A 359 26.37 13.75 27.61
C GLU A 359 27.80 13.44 28.08
N SER A 360 28.79 13.45 27.18
CA SER A 360 30.18 13.16 27.52
C SER A 360 30.80 14.23 28.42
N GLU A 361 31.74 13.83 29.30
CA GLU A 361 32.48 14.77 30.15
C GLU A 361 33.22 15.83 29.32
N TYR A 362 33.79 15.41 28.17
CA TYR A 362 34.49 16.30 27.25
C TYR A 362 33.59 17.41 26.68
N ALA A 363 32.37 17.06 26.23
CA ALA A 363 31.43 18.06 25.73
C ALA A 363 30.94 19.00 26.84
N LYS A 364 30.71 18.49 28.05
CA LYS A 364 30.34 19.30 29.21
C LYS A 364 31.43 20.31 29.60
N GLU A 365 32.70 20.02 29.32
CA GLU A 365 33.83 20.92 29.60
C GLU A 365 34.17 21.90 28.46
N HIS A 366 33.93 21.55 27.19
CA HIS A 366 34.42 22.33 26.04
C HIS A 366 33.34 22.85 25.08
N TYR A 367 32.08 22.43 25.25
CA TYR A 367 30.96 22.71 24.35
C TYR A 367 29.69 23.13 25.11
N GLN A 368 29.81 23.89 26.20
CA GLN A 368 28.68 24.32 27.02
C GLN A 368 27.64 25.11 26.23
N THR A 369 28.06 26.02 25.34
CA THR A 369 27.13 26.82 24.53
C THR A 369 26.33 25.94 23.58
N LEU A 370 27.00 24.96 22.95
CA LEU A 370 26.36 24.00 22.05
C LEU A 370 25.42 23.06 22.81
N THR A 371 25.85 22.51 23.94
CA THR A 371 25.04 21.64 24.80
C THR A 371 23.76 22.36 25.23
N LYS A 372 23.88 23.59 25.71
CA LYS A 372 22.73 24.41 26.10
C LYS A 372 21.77 24.65 24.93
N PHE A 373 22.28 24.96 23.74
CA PHE A 373 21.46 25.13 22.54
C PHE A 373 20.68 23.86 22.19
N ILE A 374 21.32 22.69 22.25
CA ILE A 374 20.66 21.43 21.91
C ILE A 374 19.64 21.03 22.99
N GLU A 375 19.93 21.27 24.28
CA GLU A 375 18.96 21.06 25.36
C GLU A 375 17.73 21.98 25.21
N GLU A 376 17.94 23.27 24.94
CA GLU A 376 16.85 24.25 24.71
C GLU A 376 15.99 23.93 23.47
N SER A 377 16.55 23.16 22.52
CA SER A 377 15.83 22.74 21.32
C SER A 377 14.72 21.71 21.57
N GLY A 378 14.77 21.00 22.70
CA GLY A 378 13.84 19.93 23.02
C GLY A 378 13.96 18.70 22.10
N ILE A 379 15.01 18.57 21.28
CA ILE A 379 15.13 17.50 20.28
C ILE A 379 15.18 16.08 20.87
N PHE A 380 15.57 15.96 22.14
CA PHE A 380 15.55 14.68 22.88
C PHE A 380 14.29 14.47 23.70
N GLU A 381 13.40 15.46 23.78
CA GLU A 381 12.15 15.34 24.50
C GLU A 381 11.13 14.56 23.66
N ALA A 382 10.73 13.38 24.14
CA ALA A 382 9.75 12.54 23.45
C ALA A 382 8.40 13.26 23.23
N ASN A 383 8.11 14.24 24.09
CA ASN A 383 6.79 14.85 24.25
C ASN A 383 6.65 16.25 23.64
N GLU A 384 7.76 16.83 23.16
CA GLU A 384 7.78 18.14 22.54
C GLU A 384 8.15 18.00 21.07
N VAL A 385 7.49 18.78 20.21
CA VAL A 385 7.92 18.92 18.82
C VAL A 385 9.18 19.78 18.85
N ALA A 386 10.30 19.24 18.38
CA ALA A 386 11.53 20.01 18.31
C ALA A 386 11.25 21.25 17.46
N THR A 387 11.64 22.43 17.94
CA THR A 387 11.50 23.65 17.13
C THR A 387 12.75 23.79 16.27
N ASN A 388 12.62 24.26 15.01
CA ASN A 388 13.82 24.70 14.29
C ASN A 388 14.33 25.92 15.03
N GLN A 389 15.41 25.75 15.79
CA GLN A 389 16.01 26.81 16.56
C GLN A 389 17.21 27.38 15.84
N GLN A 390 17.28 28.70 15.83
CA GLN A 390 18.46 29.44 15.46
C GLN A 390 18.90 30.24 16.68
N SER A 391 20.14 30.01 17.13
CA SER A 391 20.73 30.80 18.20
C SER A 391 22.20 31.06 17.89
N GLY A 392 22.52 32.33 17.66
CA GLY A 392 23.88 32.77 17.33
C GLY A 392 24.46 32.06 16.11
N SER A 393 25.38 31.12 16.38
CA SER A 393 26.13 30.35 15.39
C SER A 393 25.50 28.99 15.05
N PHE A 394 24.42 28.60 15.74
CA PHE A 394 23.84 27.27 15.63
C PHE A 394 22.46 27.28 14.98
N HIS A 395 22.24 26.30 14.11
CA HIS A 395 20.97 26.00 13.46
C HIS A 395 20.68 24.50 13.61
N LEU A 396 19.45 24.15 13.95
CA LEU A 396 19.01 22.76 14.10
C LEU A 396 17.78 22.46 13.26
N ILE A 397 17.86 21.40 12.46
CA ILE A 397 16.75 20.87 11.66
C ILE A 397 16.57 19.40 12.01
N SER A 398 15.46 19.08 12.66
CA SER A 398 15.11 17.72 13.07
C SER A 398 14.16 17.07 12.07
N PHE A 399 14.56 15.95 11.47
CA PHE A 399 13.71 15.18 10.54
C PHE A 399 12.62 14.39 11.26
N SER A 400 12.79 14.10 12.55
CA SER A 400 11.96 13.15 13.29
C SER A 400 10.52 13.60 13.53
N ASP A 401 10.25 14.91 13.44
CA ASP A 401 8.93 15.49 13.69
C ASP A 401 8.17 15.87 12.41
N TYR A 402 8.80 15.74 11.23
CA TYR A 402 8.11 16.00 9.97
C TYR A 402 7.28 14.78 9.58
N GLN A 403 5.97 15.01 9.50
CA GLN A 403 5.06 14.01 8.99
C GLN A 403 4.88 14.22 7.48
N PRO A 404 4.65 13.14 6.71
CA PRO A 404 4.39 13.26 5.28
C PRO A 404 2.98 13.79 4.97
N PHE A 405 2.22 14.18 6.00
CA PHE A 405 0.87 14.71 5.91
C PHE A 405 0.70 15.79 6.97
N GLU A 406 -0.23 16.72 6.77
CA GLU A 406 -0.57 17.82 7.65
C GLU A 406 -1.85 17.53 8.46
N LEU A 407 -1.91 18.04 9.70
CA LEU A 407 -3.16 18.10 10.47
C LEU A 407 -3.85 19.45 10.28
N THR A 408 -5.15 19.39 10.04
CA THR A 408 -6.03 20.57 9.96
C THR A 408 -7.29 20.36 10.80
N SER A 409 -8.05 21.43 11.04
CA SER A 409 -9.35 21.33 11.72
C SER A 409 -10.39 20.51 10.96
N GLU A 410 -10.20 20.31 9.66
CA GLU A 410 -11.10 19.51 8.81
C GLU A 410 -10.68 18.03 8.74
N GLY A 411 -9.52 17.67 9.30
CA GLY A 411 -8.92 16.35 9.19
C GLY A 411 -7.52 16.40 8.58
N PRO A 412 -6.90 15.22 8.38
CA PRO A 412 -5.58 15.15 7.79
C PRO A 412 -5.61 15.42 6.28
N LYS A 413 -4.58 16.09 5.77
CA LYS A 413 -4.32 16.32 4.34
C LYS A 413 -2.85 16.00 4.05
N SER A 414 -2.46 15.77 2.81
CA SER A 414 -1.06 15.57 2.45
C SER A 414 -0.78 16.18 1.09
N ASP A 415 -0.24 17.39 1.10
CA ASP A 415 0.19 18.04 -0.14
C ASP A 415 1.32 17.26 -0.80
N TYR A 416 2.20 16.65 0.00
CA TYR A 416 3.32 15.86 -0.47
C TYR A 416 2.88 14.62 -1.27
N PHE A 417 2.07 13.73 -0.68
CA PHE A 417 1.61 12.53 -1.38
C PHE A 417 0.64 12.86 -2.51
N SER A 418 -0.23 13.86 -2.33
CA SER A 418 -1.14 14.32 -3.39
C SER A 418 -0.37 14.79 -4.62
N SER A 419 0.66 15.62 -4.42
CA SER A 419 1.53 16.12 -5.50
C SER A 419 2.26 15.00 -6.24
N ILE A 420 2.73 13.97 -5.52
CA ILE A 420 3.37 12.81 -6.16
C ILE A 420 2.35 12.09 -7.06
N LEU A 421 1.16 11.76 -6.53
CA LEU A 421 0.12 11.08 -7.29
C LEU A 421 -0.30 11.91 -8.52
N GLU A 422 -0.49 13.22 -8.35
CA GLU A 422 -0.84 14.14 -9.43
C GLU A 422 0.24 14.19 -10.52
N ARG A 423 1.53 14.28 -10.16
CA ARG A 423 2.63 14.30 -11.15
C ARG A 423 2.68 13.06 -12.03
N ILE A 424 2.19 11.91 -11.57
CA ILE A 424 2.10 10.70 -12.41
C ILE A 424 1.02 10.86 -13.50
N VAL A 425 -0.10 11.51 -13.17
CA VAL A 425 -1.32 11.43 -13.99
C VAL A 425 -1.76 12.75 -14.63
N VAL A 426 -1.12 13.87 -14.29
CA VAL A 426 -1.46 15.21 -14.78
C VAL A 426 -1.38 15.28 -16.30
N GLU A 427 -2.43 15.82 -16.92
CA GLU A 427 -2.52 15.97 -18.38
C GLU A 427 -1.65 17.15 -18.85
N SER A 428 -0.36 16.89 -19.07
CA SER A 428 0.61 17.91 -19.43
C SER A 428 1.62 17.39 -20.45
N GLU A 429 2.05 18.26 -21.37
CA GLU A 429 3.15 17.98 -22.29
C GLU A 429 4.48 17.73 -21.57
N ARG A 430 4.63 18.27 -20.36
CA ARG A 430 5.80 18.06 -19.50
C ARG A 430 5.75 16.75 -18.71
N ASN A 431 4.61 16.05 -18.70
CA ASN A 431 4.47 14.81 -17.95
C ASN A 431 4.92 13.60 -18.81
N PRO A 432 6.06 12.95 -18.48
CA PRO A 432 6.56 11.80 -19.25
C PRO A 432 5.58 10.62 -19.27
N PHE A 433 4.86 10.37 -18.18
CA PHE A 433 3.87 9.29 -18.10
C PHE A 433 2.67 9.58 -18.99
N TYR A 434 2.18 10.83 -19.01
CA TYR A 434 1.04 11.19 -19.84
C TYR A 434 1.39 11.16 -21.33
N GLN A 435 2.59 11.62 -21.72
CA GLN A 435 3.07 11.51 -23.10
C GLN A 435 3.20 10.04 -23.52
N ALA A 436 3.74 9.19 -22.64
CA ALA A 436 3.82 7.75 -22.87
C ALA A 436 2.43 7.09 -23.00
N TYR A 437 1.48 7.47 -22.14
CA TYR A 437 0.07 7.05 -22.22
C TYR A 437 -0.57 7.45 -23.56
N LEU A 438 -0.39 8.70 -24.01
CA LEU A 438 -0.94 9.16 -25.29
C LEU A 438 -0.36 8.39 -26.48
N LYS A 439 0.95 8.12 -26.48
CA LYS A 439 1.61 7.31 -27.50
C LYS A 439 1.06 5.89 -27.54
N ASP A 440 0.92 5.25 -26.38
CA ASP A 440 0.36 3.90 -26.27
C ASP A 440 -1.10 3.85 -26.75
N LYS A 441 -1.90 4.88 -26.40
CA LYS A 441 -3.28 5.03 -26.88
C LYS A 441 -3.35 5.19 -28.41
N GLN A 442 -2.45 5.96 -29.01
CA GLN A 442 -2.35 6.11 -30.48
C GLN A 442 -1.93 4.80 -31.16
N ARG A 443 -1.07 4.01 -30.50
CA ARG A 443 -0.63 2.68 -30.98
C ARG A 443 -1.67 1.58 -30.73
N GLY A 444 -2.79 1.88 -30.06
CA GLY A 444 -3.80 0.89 -29.72
C GLY A 444 -3.37 -0.13 -28.66
N ILE A 445 -2.41 0.22 -27.81
CA ILE A 445 -1.96 -0.61 -26.69
C ILE A 445 -3.02 -0.54 -25.58
N ASN A 446 -3.57 -1.69 -25.21
CA ASN A 446 -4.63 -1.81 -24.22
C ASN A 446 -4.20 -2.70 -23.06
N GLY A 447 -3.14 -2.36 -22.33
CA GLY A 447 -2.71 -3.14 -21.15
C GLY A 447 -3.52 -2.80 -19.89
N PHE A 448 -3.50 -3.68 -18.88
CA PHE A 448 -4.12 -3.41 -17.57
C PHE A 448 -3.66 -2.09 -16.93
N PHE A 449 -2.38 -1.77 -17.11
CA PHE A 449 -1.78 -0.54 -16.59
C PHE A 449 -2.39 0.73 -17.20
N MET A 450 -2.93 0.68 -18.44
CA MET A 450 -3.63 1.81 -19.06
C MET A 450 -4.93 2.11 -18.32
N VAL A 451 -5.74 1.06 -18.06
CA VAL A 451 -7.01 1.18 -17.32
C VAL A 451 -6.77 1.68 -15.90
N ASN A 452 -5.74 1.16 -15.22
CA ASN A 452 -5.40 1.61 -13.88
C ASN A 452 -4.85 3.04 -13.86
N TYR A 453 -4.13 3.46 -14.91
CA TYR A 453 -3.68 4.84 -15.07
C TYR A 453 -4.87 5.79 -15.22
N GLU A 454 -5.87 5.43 -16.04
CA GLU A 454 -7.12 6.19 -16.19
C GLU A 454 -7.96 6.23 -14.91
N LEU A 455 -7.96 5.15 -14.11
CA LEU A 455 -8.55 5.17 -12.77
C LEU A 455 -7.82 6.14 -11.85
N LEU A 456 -6.48 6.11 -11.82
CA LEU A 456 -5.69 7.01 -10.99
C LEU A 456 -5.78 8.48 -11.45
N GLN A 457 -6.11 8.74 -12.72
CA GLN A 457 -6.43 10.08 -13.22
C GLN A 457 -7.68 10.68 -12.56
N GLN A 458 -8.56 9.88 -11.96
CA GLN A 458 -9.75 10.37 -11.28
C GLN A 458 -9.41 10.88 -9.87
N GLN A 459 -9.84 12.10 -9.54
CA GLN A 459 -9.60 12.72 -8.24
C GLN A 459 -10.12 11.85 -7.06
N PRO A 460 -11.34 11.26 -7.10
CA PRO A 460 -11.83 10.43 -6.00
C PRO A 460 -10.96 9.20 -5.70
N ILE A 461 -10.35 8.61 -6.73
CA ILE A 461 -9.41 7.49 -6.57
C ILE A 461 -8.14 7.97 -5.86
N ARG A 462 -7.56 9.10 -6.27
CA ARG A 462 -6.39 9.69 -5.59
C ARG A 462 -6.68 10.05 -4.14
N ASP A 463 -7.83 10.67 -3.88
CA ASP A 463 -8.25 11.06 -2.52
C ASP A 463 -8.43 9.83 -1.62
N GLY A 464 -9.04 8.76 -2.13
CA GLY A 464 -9.19 7.51 -1.39
C GLY A 464 -7.84 6.82 -1.13
N VAL A 465 -6.94 6.80 -2.12
CA VAL A 465 -5.57 6.26 -1.96
C VAL A 465 -4.83 7.08 -0.91
N LEU A 466 -4.94 8.41 -0.94
CA LEU A 466 -4.34 9.30 0.04
C LEU A 466 -4.87 9.03 1.47
N SER A 467 -6.18 8.88 1.62
CA SER A 467 -6.81 8.54 2.91
C SER A 467 -6.23 7.25 3.47
N ILE A 468 -6.13 6.20 2.65
CA ILE A 468 -5.59 4.89 3.04
C ILE A 468 -4.11 5.00 3.46
N LEU A 469 -3.31 5.80 2.76
CA LEU A 469 -1.90 6.00 3.12
C LEU A 469 -1.76 6.66 4.50
N ILE A 470 -2.57 7.70 4.78
CA ILE A 470 -2.57 8.38 6.07
C ILE A 470 -3.09 7.44 7.16
N GLU A 471 -4.15 6.66 6.89
CA GLU A 471 -4.64 5.64 7.81
C GLU A 471 -3.58 4.57 8.11
N ALA A 472 -2.80 4.13 7.12
CA ALA A 472 -1.70 3.19 7.34
C ALA A 472 -0.65 3.76 8.31
N ILE A 473 -0.31 5.04 8.17
CA ILE A 473 0.64 5.71 9.07
C ILE A 473 0.07 5.76 10.49
N VAL A 474 -1.18 6.22 10.66
CA VAL A 474 -1.77 6.45 11.97
C VAL A 474 -2.17 5.15 12.67
N LYS A 475 -2.88 4.24 11.99
CA LYS A 475 -3.42 3.01 12.56
C LYS A 475 -2.36 1.94 12.77
N HIS A 476 -1.36 1.88 11.89
CA HIS A 476 -0.37 0.81 11.85
C HIS A 476 1.08 1.28 12.03
N LYS A 477 1.32 2.57 12.31
CA LYS A 477 2.65 3.17 12.50
C LYS A 477 3.58 2.92 11.30
N MET A 478 3.00 2.89 10.10
CA MET A 478 3.77 2.69 8.87
C MET A 478 4.61 3.92 8.56
N ILE A 479 5.89 3.69 8.25
CA ILE A 479 6.79 4.73 7.74
C ILE A 479 6.83 4.59 6.22
N ILE A 480 6.48 5.65 5.50
CA ILE A 480 6.41 5.67 4.04
C ILE A 480 7.45 6.66 3.52
N SER A 481 8.56 6.13 2.99
CA SER A 481 9.58 6.91 2.28
C SER A 481 9.12 7.24 0.85
N THR A 482 9.78 8.19 0.17
CA THR A 482 9.50 8.47 -1.25
C THR A 482 9.64 7.22 -2.10
N ARG A 483 10.69 6.41 -1.85
CA ARG A 483 10.94 5.18 -2.59
C ARG A 483 9.81 4.16 -2.41
N SER A 484 9.36 3.97 -1.18
CA SER A 484 8.22 3.10 -0.86
C SER A 484 6.94 3.60 -1.54
N MET A 485 6.71 4.92 -1.53
CA MET A 485 5.57 5.56 -2.21
C MET A 485 5.58 5.33 -3.73
N LEU A 486 6.73 5.53 -4.41
CA LEU A 486 6.84 5.32 -5.85
C LEU A 486 6.65 3.83 -6.22
N ASN A 487 7.26 2.92 -5.45
CA ASN A 487 7.05 1.48 -5.66
C ASN A 487 5.60 1.07 -5.43
N PHE A 488 4.94 1.65 -4.42
CA PHE A 488 3.51 1.44 -4.15
C PHE A 488 2.64 1.88 -5.33
N ILE A 489 2.90 3.06 -5.92
CA ILE A 489 2.18 3.52 -7.11
C ILE A 489 2.34 2.52 -8.26
N TYR A 490 3.55 2.01 -8.49
CA TYR A 490 3.78 0.97 -9.48
C TYR A 490 2.94 -0.29 -9.19
N ASP A 491 2.96 -0.78 -7.94
CA ASP A 491 2.31 -2.03 -7.56
C ASP A 491 0.78 -2.01 -7.74
N ILE A 492 0.15 -0.84 -7.59
CA ILE A 492 -1.30 -0.64 -7.75
C ILE A 492 -1.72 -0.31 -9.19
N LEU A 493 -0.76 0.10 -10.04
CA LEU A 493 -1.00 0.34 -11.47
C LEU A 493 -0.73 -0.89 -12.32
N VAL A 494 0.32 -1.65 -12.00
CA VAL A 494 0.81 -2.74 -12.84
C VAL A 494 0.59 -4.09 -12.17
N PRO A 495 -0.29 -4.96 -12.70
CA PRO A 495 -0.47 -6.31 -12.20
C PRO A 495 0.76 -7.19 -12.47
N SER A 496 0.88 -8.31 -11.77
CA SER A 496 2.02 -9.23 -11.91
C SER A 496 2.19 -9.81 -13.32
N HIS A 497 1.13 -9.82 -14.12
CA HIS A 497 1.11 -10.21 -15.54
C HIS A 497 1.21 -9.01 -16.49
N GLY A 498 1.90 -7.94 -16.09
CA GLY A 498 1.82 -6.56 -16.61
C GLY A 498 1.94 -6.28 -18.11
N ASN A 499 2.23 -7.27 -18.97
CA ASN A 499 2.28 -7.11 -20.44
C ASN A 499 1.10 -7.78 -21.17
N GLU A 500 0.16 -8.41 -20.45
CA GLU A 500 -0.99 -9.04 -21.09
C GLU A 500 -2.01 -7.99 -21.57
N ASP A 501 -2.55 -8.23 -22.77
CA ASP A 501 -3.60 -7.40 -23.38
C ASP A 501 -4.88 -7.48 -22.54
N PHE A 502 -5.34 -6.32 -22.05
CA PHE A 502 -6.53 -6.18 -21.23
C PHE A 502 -7.77 -6.63 -22.00
N LEU A 503 -7.94 -6.20 -23.26
CA LEU A 503 -9.09 -6.60 -24.08
C LEU A 503 -9.11 -8.12 -24.27
N GLY A 504 -7.91 -8.66 -24.48
CA GLY A 504 -7.61 -10.08 -24.56
C GLY A 504 -7.57 -10.86 -23.25
N ALA A 505 -7.90 -10.28 -22.11
CA ALA A 505 -8.00 -10.98 -20.83
C ALA A 505 -9.42 -11.51 -20.54
N GLY A 506 -9.51 -12.57 -19.74
CA GLY A 506 -10.78 -13.07 -19.21
C GLY A 506 -11.42 -12.07 -18.24
N MET A 507 -12.74 -12.16 -18.03
CA MET A 507 -13.43 -11.20 -17.15
C MET A 507 -12.93 -11.25 -15.70
N MET A 508 -12.55 -12.43 -15.21
CA MET A 508 -11.94 -12.58 -13.87
C MET A 508 -10.60 -11.87 -13.79
N GLU A 509 -9.72 -12.12 -14.77
CA GLU A 509 -8.40 -11.49 -14.87
C GLU A 509 -8.52 -9.96 -14.96
N LYS A 510 -9.41 -9.45 -15.83
CA LYS A 510 -9.76 -8.02 -15.93
C LYS A 510 -10.15 -7.43 -14.58
N THR A 511 -11.01 -8.13 -13.85
CA THR A 511 -11.56 -7.64 -12.58
C THR A 511 -10.50 -7.63 -11.49
N GLU A 512 -9.75 -8.72 -11.32
CA GLU A 512 -8.71 -8.84 -10.28
C GLU A 512 -7.55 -7.86 -10.51
N ALA A 513 -7.29 -7.49 -11.76
CA ALA A 513 -6.21 -6.57 -12.12
C ALA A 513 -6.57 -5.07 -12.03
N LEU A 514 -7.81 -4.71 -11.66
CA LEU A 514 -8.18 -3.32 -11.42
C LEU A 514 -7.50 -2.75 -10.17
N LEU A 515 -7.13 -1.47 -10.22
CA LEU A 515 -6.43 -0.75 -9.14
C LEU A 515 -7.05 -0.98 -7.75
N PRO A 516 -8.38 -0.86 -7.54
CA PRO A 516 -8.96 -1.12 -6.21
C PRO A 516 -8.72 -2.54 -5.71
N ASN A 517 -8.68 -3.54 -6.59
CA ASN A 517 -8.37 -4.92 -6.20
C ASN A 517 -6.88 -5.13 -5.97
N LEU A 518 -6.02 -4.59 -6.82
CA LEU A 518 -4.56 -4.64 -6.64
C LEU A 518 -4.13 -4.01 -5.30
N LEU A 519 -4.78 -2.92 -4.91
CA LEU A 519 -4.52 -2.21 -3.66
C LEU A 519 -4.75 -3.08 -2.42
N PHE A 520 -5.82 -3.89 -2.40
CA PHE A 520 -6.20 -4.66 -1.22
C PHE A 520 -5.78 -6.13 -1.27
N ASP A 521 -5.56 -6.72 -2.46
CA ASP A 521 -5.07 -8.10 -2.61
C ASP A 521 -3.53 -8.18 -2.70
N GLY A 522 -2.83 -7.05 -2.85
CA GLY A 522 -1.39 -6.97 -3.07
C GLY A 522 -0.47 -7.28 -1.87
N GLN A 523 -0.95 -7.99 -0.85
CA GLN A 523 -0.23 -8.19 0.43
C GLN A 523 1.15 -8.85 0.29
N GLU A 524 1.39 -9.58 -0.79
CA GLU A 524 2.67 -10.27 -1.04
C GLU A 524 3.67 -9.42 -1.82
N LYS A 525 3.25 -8.27 -2.38
CA LYS A 525 4.11 -7.41 -3.21
C LYS A 525 5.00 -6.49 -2.37
N SER A 526 4.45 -5.89 -1.32
CA SER A 526 5.18 -4.96 -0.47
C SER A 526 4.64 -4.89 0.95
N ASN A 527 5.48 -4.47 1.90
CA ASN A 527 5.09 -4.29 3.30
C ASN A 527 3.94 -3.26 3.46
N LEU A 528 3.91 -2.23 2.61
CA LEU A 528 2.84 -1.23 2.63
C LEU A 528 1.51 -1.85 2.21
N LEU A 529 1.47 -2.62 1.12
CA LEU A 529 0.26 -3.32 0.69
C LEU A 529 -0.18 -4.40 1.68
N ALA A 530 0.76 -5.05 2.38
CA ALA A 530 0.44 -6.00 3.45
C ALA A 530 -0.24 -5.34 4.67
N VAL A 531 -0.02 -4.04 4.88
CA VAL A 531 -0.76 -3.27 5.88
C VAL A 531 -2.09 -2.78 5.33
N ILE A 532 -2.12 -2.30 4.09
CA ILE A 532 -3.34 -1.83 3.44
C ILE A 532 -4.39 -2.94 3.31
N SER A 533 -3.98 -4.19 3.06
CA SER A 533 -4.92 -5.33 3.00
C SER A 533 -5.69 -5.55 4.31
N LYS A 534 -5.14 -5.14 5.46
CA LYS A 534 -5.84 -5.21 6.76
C LYS A 534 -6.92 -4.14 6.91
N MET A 535 -6.87 -3.10 6.09
CA MET A 535 -7.82 -1.99 6.05
C MET A 535 -8.83 -2.14 4.90
N ASP A 536 -8.96 -3.35 4.33
CA ASP A 536 -9.87 -3.62 3.22
C ASP A 536 -11.33 -3.31 3.60
N PRO A 537 -12.04 -2.47 2.84
CA PRO A 537 -13.43 -2.09 3.12
C PRO A 537 -14.40 -3.28 3.12
N ILE A 538 -14.03 -4.45 2.59
CA ILE A 538 -14.86 -5.67 2.68
C ILE A 538 -15.13 -6.12 4.13
N HIS A 539 -14.32 -5.66 5.08
CA HIS A 539 -14.49 -5.96 6.51
C HIS A 539 -15.45 -4.99 7.20
N LEU A 540 -15.83 -3.89 6.55
CA LEU A 540 -16.79 -2.93 7.06
C LEU A 540 -18.21 -3.39 6.72
N ARG A 541 -19.09 -3.33 7.72
CA ARG A 541 -20.52 -3.65 7.55
C ARG A 541 -21.35 -2.40 7.77
N SER A 542 -22.11 -2.03 6.75
CA SER A 542 -23.11 -0.97 6.81
C SER A 542 -24.38 -1.42 6.09
N ASN A 543 -25.52 -0.83 6.47
CA ASN A 543 -26.81 -1.12 5.85
C ASN A 543 -26.76 -0.85 4.33
N SER A 544 -26.08 0.24 3.93
CA SER A 544 -25.89 0.61 2.54
C SER A 544 -25.11 -0.44 1.75
N VAL A 545 -24.03 -0.99 2.32
CA VAL A 545 -23.25 -2.08 1.69
C VAL A 545 -24.09 -3.36 1.60
N ASP A 546 -24.82 -3.72 2.65
CA ASP A 546 -25.69 -4.91 2.65
C ASP A 546 -26.78 -4.79 1.56
N GLN A 547 -27.41 -3.62 1.42
CA GLN A 547 -28.42 -3.36 0.40
C GLN A 547 -27.82 -3.46 -1.02
N MET A 548 -26.63 -2.91 -1.24
CA MET A 548 -25.91 -3.00 -2.50
C MET A 548 -25.61 -4.46 -2.88
N LEU A 549 -25.15 -5.27 -1.92
CA LEU A 549 -24.90 -6.70 -2.13
C LEU A 549 -26.19 -7.50 -2.36
N ILE A 550 -27.29 -7.16 -1.69
CA ILE A 550 -28.61 -7.80 -1.94
C ILE A 550 -29.07 -7.51 -3.37
N GLU A 551 -28.90 -6.28 -3.85
CA GLU A 551 -29.23 -5.91 -5.22
C GLU A 551 -28.35 -6.63 -6.24
N LEU A 552 -27.05 -6.76 -5.98
CA LEU A 552 -26.14 -7.52 -6.84
C LEU A 552 -26.51 -9.00 -6.86
N ASN A 553 -26.79 -9.61 -5.70
CA ASN A 553 -27.17 -11.02 -5.61
C ASN A 553 -28.43 -11.36 -6.39
N ASN A 554 -29.38 -10.41 -6.52
CA ASN A 554 -30.61 -10.59 -7.28
C ASN A 554 -30.51 -10.03 -8.71
N SER A 555 -29.33 -9.61 -9.14
CA SER A 555 -29.15 -8.92 -10.40
C SER A 555 -29.21 -9.88 -11.59
N VAL A 556 -30.06 -9.52 -12.56
CA VAL A 556 -30.10 -10.16 -13.89
C VAL A 556 -29.06 -9.53 -14.84
N ASN A 557 -28.69 -8.28 -14.59
CA ASN A 557 -27.68 -7.55 -15.37
C ASN A 557 -26.76 -6.82 -14.39
N MET A 558 -25.57 -7.39 -14.19
CA MET A 558 -24.59 -6.89 -13.22
C MET A 558 -24.16 -5.46 -13.55
N LYS A 559 -23.96 -5.12 -14.83
CA LYS A 559 -23.58 -3.78 -15.28
C LYS A 559 -24.54 -2.71 -14.75
N ASN A 560 -25.85 -2.94 -14.84
CA ASN A 560 -26.84 -2.00 -14.33
C ASN A 560 -26.73 -1.79 -12.81
N THR A 561 -26.45 -2.87 -12.06
CA THR A 561 -26.25 -2.75 -10.60
C THR A 561 -24.99 -1.96 -10.28
N PHE A 562 -23.87 -2.23 -10.96
CA PHE A 562 -22.63 -1.49 -10.76
C PHE A 562 -22.81 0.00 -11.13
N GLN A 563 -23.39 0.31 -12.29
CA GLN A 563 -23.64 1.69 -12.74
C GLN A 563 -24.65 2.45 -11.87
N LYS A 564 -25.55 1.75 -11.17
CA LYS A 564 -26.48 2.38 -10.23
C LYS A 564 -25.74 2.93 -9.00
N HIS A 565 -24.68 2.27 -8.57
CA HIS A 565 -23.98 2.56 -7.31
C HIS A 565 -22.64 3.27 -7.48
N LEU A 566 -22.06 3.22 -8.68
CA LEU A 566 -20.69 3.69 -8.94
C LEU A 566 -20.65 4.61 -10.18
N ASP A 567 -19.81 5.63 -10.12
CA ASP A 567 -19.34 6.34 -11.31
C ASP A 567 -18.22 5.52 -11.98
N LEU A 568 -18.49 4.96 -13.16
CA LEU A 568 -17.59 4.02 -13.85
C LEU A 568 -16.94 4.62 -15.09
N HIS A 569 -16.77 5.94 -15.14
CA HIS A 569 -16.01 6.60 -16.20
C HIS A 569 -14.62 5.96 -16.39
N GLY A 570 -14.18 5.74 -17.63
CA GLY A 570 -12.87 5.13 -17.94
C GLY A 570 -12.81 3.61 -17.77
N LEU A 571 -13.95 2.93 -17.60
CA LEU A 571 -14.02 1.47 -17.44
C LEU A 571 -14.84 0.77 -18.53
N ASP A 572 -15.04 1.39 -19.68
CA ASP A 572 -15.95 0.90 -20.73
C ASP A 572 -15.66 -0.57 -21.11
N GLY A 573 -14.39 -0.92 -21.38
CA GLY A 573 -13.98 -2.28 -21.73
C GLY A 573 -14.11 -3.33 -20.61
N TRP A 574 -14.30 -2.90 -19.36
CA TRP A 574 -14.64 -3.77 -18.23
C TRP A 574 -16.16 -3.87 -18.04
N ILE A 575 -16.88 -2.76 -18.17
CA ILE A 575 -18.34 -2.68 -18.07
C ILE A 575 -19.03 -3.53 -19.13
N GLU A 576 -18.54 -3.49 -20.38
CA GLU A 576 -19.06 -4.33 -21.46
C GLU A 576 -18.92 -5.82 -21.12
N GLY A 577 -17.79 -6.22 -20.51
CA GLY A 577 -17.57 -7.59 -20.05
C GLY A 577 -18.52 -8.03 -18.92
N LEU A 578 -19.00 -7.11 -18.08
CA LEU A 578 -19.97 -7.44 -17.01
C LEU A 578 -21.33 -7.84 -17.55
N GLU A 579 -21.83 -7.17 -18.58
CA GLU A 579 -23.14 -7.44 -19.17
C GLU A 579 -23.21 -8.86 -19.73
N GLU A 580 -22.11 -9.30 -20.33
CA GLU A 580 -21.97 -10.59 -20.99
C GLU A 580 -21.86 -11.77 -20.00
N MET A 581 -21.48 -11.53 -18.73
CA MET A 581 -21.44 -12.56 -17.67
C MET A 581 -22.83 -13.11 -17.29
N GLY A 582 -23.90 -12.39 -17.65
CA GLY A 582 -25.27 -12.78 -17.37
C GLY A 582 -25.69 -12.53 -15.90
N PRO A 583 -26.74 -13.23 -15.43
CA PRO A 583 -27.26 -13.02 -14.08
C PRO A 583 -26.27 -13.40 -12.99
N PHE A 584 -26.15 -12.58 -11.96
CA PHE A 584 -25.16 -12.78 -10.89
C PHE A 584 -25.38 -14.07 -10.11
N PHE A 585 -26.63 -14.42 -9.81
CA PHE A 585 -26.99 -15.64 -9.07
C PHE A 585 -26.67 -16.93 -9.83
N GLU A 586 -26.34 -16.84 -11.12
CA GLU A 586 -25.89 -17.97 -11.93
C GLU A 586 -24.37 -18.17 -11.88
N LEU A 587 -23.61 -17.30 -11.22
CA LEU A 587 -22.15 -17.47 -11.10
C LEU A 587 -21.80 -18.43 -9.97
N SER A 588 -20.64 -19.08 -10.07
CA SER A 588 -20.04 -19.88 -9.00
C SER A 588 -19.79 -19.01 -7.75
N ASP A 589 -19.68 -19.62 -6.58
CA ASP A 589 -19.36 -18.90 -5.33
C ASP A 589 -18.03 -18.17 -5.45
N SER A 590 -17.02 -18.80 -6.05
CA SER A 590 -15.71 -18.20 -6.29
C SER A 590 -15.75 -16.99 -7.23
N SER A 591 -16.58 -17.02 -8.28
CA SER A 591 -16.80 -15.89 -9.19
C SER A 591 -17.57 -14.77 -8.50
N ARG A 592 -18.65 -15.10 -7.79
CA ARG A 592 -19.45 -14.13 -7.00
C ARG A 592 -18.62 -13.40 -5.97
N GLN A 593 -17.69 -14.10 -5.30
CA GLN A 593 -16.78 -13.49 -4.34
C GLN A 593 -15.91 -12.39 -4.96
N VAL A 594 -15.40 -12.57 -6.18
CA VAL A 594 -14.57 -11.55 -6.87
C VAL A 594 -15.39 -10.28 -7.09
N PHE A 595 -16.58 -10.40 -7.64
CA PHE A 595 -17.43 -9.26 -7.95
C PHE A 595 -18.00 -8.59 -6.71
N ASN A 596 -18.37 -9.35 -5.67
CA ASN A 596 -18.79 -8.78 -4.38
C ASN A 596 -17.67 -7.91 -3.77
N LYS A 597 -16.44 -8.44 -3.70
CA LYS A 597 -15.28 -7.69 -3.21
C LYS A 597 -15.03 -6.44 -4.07
N THR A 598 -15.07 -6.61 -5.39
CA THR A 598 -14.82 -5.52 -6.34
C THR A 598 -15.85 -4.41 -6.18
N LEU A 599 -17.14 -4.74 -6.04
CA LEU A 599 -18.20 -3.76 -5.84
C LEU A 599 -17.96 -2.95 -4.55
N ILE A 600 -17.65 -3.63 -3.44
CA ILE A 600 -17.37 -2.96 -2.17
C ILE A 600 -16.12 -2.06 -2.28
N ARG A 601 -15.01 -2.60 -2.80
CA ARG A 601 -13.76 -1.86 -2.95
C ARG A 601 -13.90 -0.68 -3.91
N MET A 602 -14.59 -0.81 -5.03
CA MET A 602 -14.85 0.31 -5.94
C MET A 602 -15.80 1.33 -5.30
N SER A 603 -16.78 0.89 -4.51
CA SER A 603 -17.67 1.81 -3.81
C SER A 603 -16.95 2.64 -2.75
N PHE A 604 -15.78 2.20 -2.27
CA PHE A 604 -14.89 3.01 -1.41
C PHE A 604 -14.23 4.18 -2.14
N PHE A 605 -14.21 4.19 -3.48
CA PHE A 605 -13.60 5.29 -4.26
C PHE A 605 -14.60 6.04 -5.14
N LEU A 606 -15.56 5.33 -5.73
CA LEU A 606 -16.38 5.80 -6.85
C LEU A 606 -17.87 5.92 -6.51
N SER A 607 -18.24 5.69 -5.24
CA SER A 607 -19.62 5.88 -4.82
C SER A 607 -19.96 7.38 -4.71
N PRO A 608 -21.17 7.82 -5.10
CA PRO A 608 -21.59 9.19 -4.85
C PRO A 608 -21.93 9.46 -3.37
N VAL A 609 -22.02 8.42 -2.51
CA VAL A 609 -22.41 8.51 -1.09
C VAL A 609 -21.29 8.02 -0.15
N LEU A 610 -20.03 8.18 -0.58
CA LEU A 610 -18.82 7.68 0.09
C LEU A 610 -18.76 7.95 1.60
N ASN A 611 -19.01 9.20 1.99
CA ASN A 611 -18.75 9.70 3.34
C ASN A 611 -19.62 9.06 4.44
N GLU A 612 -20.71 8.36 4.10
CA GLU A 612 -21.53 7.65 5.09
C GLU A 612 -21.30 6.14 5.10
N MET A 613 -20.82 5.55 3.99
CA MET A 613 -20.78 4.10 3.84
C MET A 613 -19.60 3.44 4.56
N PHE A 614 -18.44 4.11 4.56
CA PHE A 614 -17.17 3.57 5.05
C PHE A 614 -16.49 4.43 6.12
N ALA A 615 -17.20 5.39 6.69
CA ALA A 615 -16.63 6.28 7.70
C ALA A 615 -16.25 5.52 8.99
N ASP A 616 -14.99 5.62 9.38
CA ASP A 616 -14.50 5.17 10.68
C ASP A 616 -14.56 6.33 11.68
N GLU A 617 -15.66 6.39 12.43
CA GLU A 617 -15.88 7.40 13.47
C GLU A 617 -14.81 7.41 14.56
N ASN A 618 -14.20 6.25 14.86
CA ASN A 618 -13.14 6.20 15.86
C ASN A 618 -11.88 6.88 15.31
N TYR A 619 -11.50 6.57 14.07
CA TYR A 619 -10.39 7.21 13.38
C TYR A 619 -10.57 8.72 13.28
N LYS A 620 -11.73 9.17 12.78
CA LYS A 620 -12.05 10.61 12.67
C LYS A 620 -11.91 11.32 14.02
N LYS A 621 -12.50 10.75 15.07
CA LYS A 621 -12.41 11.32 16.43
C LYS A 621 -10.99 11.33 16.98
N TYR A 622 -10.19 10.31 16.68
CA TYR A 622 -8.77 10.28 17.05
C TYR A 622 -7.98 11.40 16.36
N MET A 623 -8.22 11.65 15.07
CA MET A 623 -7.56 12.73 14.33
C MET A 623 -7.93 14.11 14.88
N GLU A 624 -9.18 14.31 15.31
CA GLU A 624 -9.59 15.53 16.02
C GLU A 624 -8.80 15.71 17.33
N TYR A 625 -8.66 14.65 18.13
CA TYR A 625 -7.84 14.71 19.36
C TYR A 625 -6.36 14.94 19.07
N LEU A 626 -5.84 14.35 18.00
CA LEU A 626 -4.45 14.52 17.60
C LEU A 626 -4.16 15.97 17.20
N TYR A 627 -5.06 16.59 16.43
CA TYR A 627 -4.98 18.01 16.08
C TYR A 627 -5.11 18.89 17.33
N ALA A 628 -6.11 18.65 18.18
CA ALA A 628 -6.31 19.41 19.42
C ALA A 628 -5.08 19.32 20.35
N PHE A 629 -4.48 18.15 20.49
CA PHE A 629 -3.27 17.94 21.28
C PHE A 629 -2.09 18.74 20.75
N ASN A 630 -1.78 18.62 19.47
CA ASN A 630 -0.64 19.31 18.87
C ASN A 630 -0.86 20.83 18.77
N LYS A 631 -2.12 21.31 18.76
CA LYS A 631 -2.45 22.74 18.86
C LYS A 631 -2.43 23.27 20.31
N GLY A 632 -2.46 22.37 21.30
CA GLY A 632 -2.59 22.71 22.71
C GLY A 632 -4.01 23.09 23.15
N ASP A 633 -5.04 22.69 22.41
CA ASP A 633 -6.44 22.94 22.76
C ASP A 633 -6.92 22.02 23.89
N ARG A 634 -7.19 22.65 25.04
CA ARG A 634 -7.60 21.96 26.27
C ARG A 634 -9.08 21.59 26.28
N SER A 635 -9.91 22.36 25.57
CA SER A 635 -11.36 22.14 25.50
C SER A 635 -11.64 20.81 24.82
N ASP A 636 -11.03 20.63 23.64
CA ASP A 636 -11.38 19.57 22.72
C ASP A 636 -10.79 18.21 23.14
N LEU A 637 -9.79 18.22 24.04
CA LEU A 637 -9.24 17.03 24.68
C LEU A 637 -10.07 16.51 25.87
N LYS A 638 -11.06 17.26 26.36
CA LYS A 638 -11.80 16.91 27.58
C LYS A 638 -12.44 15.51 27.49
N ASP A 639 -13.02 15.19 26.34
CA ASP A 639 -13.68 13.90 26.13
C ASP A 639 -12.67 12.75 26.08
N MET A 640 -11.48 12.99 25.52
CA MET A 640 -10.39 12.03 25.54
C MET A 640 -9.87 11.78 26.96
N TYR A 641 -9.72 12.83 27.79
CA TYR A 641 -9.37 12.68 29.20
C TYR A 641 -10.43 11.88 29.97
N ASN A 642 -11.72 12.11 29.70
CA ASN A 642 -12.80 11.35 30.31
C ASN A 642 -12.77 9.87 29.90
N LEU A 643 -12.51 9.60 28.61
CA LEU A 643 -12.36 8.24 28.09
C LEU A 643 -11.17 7.54 28.75
N ALA A 644 -9.98 8.16 28.75
CA ALA A 644 -8.78 7.62 29.38
C ALA A 644 -8.99 7.35 30.87
N ARG A 645 -9.61 8.30 31.60
CA ARG A 645 -9.99 8.10 33.01
C ARG A 645 -10.87 6.88 33.14
N LYS A 646 -11.98 6.78 32.39
CA LYS A 646 -12.90 5.64 32.44
C LYS A 646 -12.19 4.32 32.15
N SER A 647 -11.29 4.31 31.17
CA SER A 647 -10.50 3.13 30.78
C SER A 647 -9.61 2.63 31.90
N ILE A 648 -8.99 3.50 32.71
CA ILE A 648 -8.21 3.10 33.89
C ILE A 648 -9.07 2.28 34.87
N PHE A 649 -10.29 2.73 35.17
CA PHE A 649 -11.21 2.02 36.07
C PHE A 649 -11.77 0.72 35.45
N LEU A 650 -11.95 0.68 34.13
CA LEU A 650 -12.45 -0.50 33.43
C LEU A 650 -11.37 -1.57 33.21
N TRP A 651 -10.11 -1.19 33.10
CA TRP A 651 -8.99 -2.10 32.81
C TRP A 651 -8.85 -3.20 33.87
N ASN A 652 -8.84 -2.78 35.13
CA ASN A 652 -8.84 -3.69 36.28
C ASN A 652 -10.26 -3.87 36.86
N GLY A 653 -11.28 -3.26 36.28
CA GLY A 653 -12.63 -3.28 36.83
C GLY A 653 -12.78 -2.46 38.12
N SER A 654 -14.03 -2.13 38.40
CA SER A 654 -14.40 -1.21 39.47
C SER A 654 -15.62 -1.76 40.21
N PRO A 655 -15.54 -1.96 41.55
CA PRO A 655 -16.69 -2.42 42.34
C PRO A 655 -17.71 -1.32 42.59
N LYS A 656 -17.27 -0.06 42.68
CA LYS A 656 -18.09 1.14 42.86
C LYS A 656 -17.30 2.38 42.42
N SER A 657 -17.99 3.52 42.28
CA SER A 657 -17.39 4.79 41.86
C SER A 657 -16.12 5.12 42.66
N ASP A 658 -15.06 5.50 41.95
CA ASP A 658 -13.75 5.88 42.50
C ASP A 658 -12.98 4.76 43.20
N TYR A 659 -13.35 3.49 43.01
CA TYR A 659 -12.56 2.32 43.43
C TYR A 659 -12.11 1.48 42.24
N VAL A 660 -10.89 0.95 42.33
CA VAL A 660 -10.29 0.06 41.33
C VAL A 660 -9.75 -1.18 42.03
N PHE A 661 -9.98 -2.36 41.45
CA PHE A 661 -9.41 -3.60 41.97
C PHE A 661 -7.87 -3.60 41.85
N MET A 662 -7.22 -4.12 42.88
CA MET A 662 -5.75 -4.24 42.95
C MET A 662 -5.27 -5.68 42.79
N ASP A 663 -6.09 -6.65 43.18
CA ASP A 663 -5.70 -8.05 43.26
C ASP A 663 -6.84 -8.98 42.83
N TYR A 664 -6.47 -10.02 42.09
CA TYR A 664 -7.33 -11.10 41.62
C TYR A 664 -6.88 -12.48 42.11
N SER A 665 -5.93 -12.54 43.05
CA SER A 665 -5.34 -13.78 43.55
C SER A 665 -6.35 -14.70 44.25
N ASN A 666 -7.49 -14.16 44.69
CA ASN A 666 -8.54 -14.90 45.40
C ASN A 666 -9.91 -14.74 44.73
N ASP A 667 -10.49 -15.85 44.26
CA ASP A 667 -11.79 -15.88 43.57
C ASP A 667 -12.97 -15.47 44.47
N THR A 668 -12.82 -15.58 45.79
CA THR A 668 -13.92 -15.35 46.75
C THR A 668 -13.99 -13.92 47.27
N THR A 669 -12.84 -13.24 47.40
CA THR A 669 -12.74 -11.88 47.94
C THR A 669 -11.71 -11.09 47.16
N GLN A 670 -12.16 -10.03 46.51
CA GLN A 670 -11.31 -9.11 45.75
C GLN A 670 -11.03 -7.86 46.57
N VAL A 671 -9.82 -7.31 46.43
CA VAL A 671 -9.40 -6.09 47.13
C VAL A 671 -9.38 -4.93 46.14
N ALA A 672 -9.97 -3.81 46.52
CA ALA A 672 -9.98 -2.56 45.78
C ALA A 672 -9.47 -1.40 46.64
N GLN A 673 -8.92 -0.39 46.00
CA GLN A 673 -8.52 0.86 46.65
C GLN A 673 -9.30 2.04 46.09
N SER A 674 -9.40 3.12 46.88
CA SER A 674 -9.88 4.39 46.36
C SER A 674 -8.81 5.04 45.48
N LEU A 675 -9.20 5.49 44.28
CA LEU A 675 -8.35 6.18 43.32
C LEU A 675 -9.02 7.48 42.87
N LYS A 676 -8.51 8.62 43.34
CA LYS A 676 -8.98 9.95 42.96
C LYS A 676 -7.92 10.67 42.12
N ILE A 677 -8.13 10.66 40.81
CA ILE A 677 -7.23 11.29 39.84
C ILE A 677 -7.91 12.45 39.12
N LYS A 678 -7.14 13.49 38.81
CA LYS A 678 -7.59 14.66 38.04
C LYS A 678 -6.71 14.85 36.78
N PRO A 679 -7.27 15.39 35.68
CA PRO A 679 -6.49 15.78 34.52
C PRO A 679 -5.42 16.82 34.87
N PHE A 680 -4.22 16.63 34.34
CA PHE A 680 -3.13 17.59 34.32
C PHE A 680 -2.90 18.05 32.88
N VAL A 681 -2.91 19.36 32.65
CA VAL A 681 -2.81 20.00 31.32
C VAL A 681 -1.68 21.02 31.24
N GLY A 682 -0.80 21.04 32.25
CA GLY A 682 0.27 22.04 32.36
C GLY A 682 1.35 21.89 31.28
N HIS A 683 1.49 20.69 30.71
CA HIS A 683 2.45 20.38 29.64
C HIS A 683 1.95 20.79 28.24
N LEU A 684 0.66 21.09 28.08
CA LEU A 684 0.10 21.48 26.77
C LEU A 684 0.52 22.92 26.44
N LYS A 685 1.38 23.06 25.42
CA LYS A 685 1.82 24.32 24.85
C LYS A 685 0.99 24.64 23.61
N GLY A 686 0.49 25.86 23.51
CA GLY A 686 -0.27 26.31 22.34
C GLY A 686 0.66 26.63 21.16
N VAL A 687 0.23 26.30 19.94
CA VAL A 687 0.95 26.63 18.70
C VAL A 687 0.07 27.53 17.81
N GLU A 688 0.68 28.51 17.14
CA GLU A 688 -0.05 29.50 16.31
C GLU A 688 -0.58 28.98 14.96
N PRO A 689 0.12 28.15 14.18
CA PRO A 689 -0.34 27.73 12.85
C PRO A 689 -1.62 26.89 12.92
N GLU A 690 -2.54 27.13 11.98
CA GLU A 690 -3.76 26.31 11.84
C GLU A 690 -3.51 24.98 11.12
N ILE A 691 -2.46 24.93 10.30
CA ILE A 691 -2.02 23.74 9.55
C ILE A 691 -0.71 23.27 10.17
N LEU A 692 -0.71 22.05 10.71
CA LEU A 692 0.44 21.48 11.39
C LEU A 692 1.13 20.47 10.48
N ASN A 693 2.31 20.80 9.97
CA ASN A 693 3.18 19.91 9.19
C ASN A 693 4.23 19.18 10.07
N ARG A 694 4.37 19.63 11.32
CA ARG A 694 5.25 19.05 12.33
C ARG A 694 4.46 18.76 13.58
N PHE A 695 4.38 17.48 13.94
CA PHE A 695 3.58 17.03 15.06
C PHE A 695 3.95 15.61 15.49
N LYS A 696 3.55 15.25 16.70
CA LYS A 696 3.62 13.88 17.20
C LYS A 696 2.37 13.11 16.78
N LEU A 697 2.55 11.84 16.41
CA LEU A 697 1.44 10.93 16.03
C LEU A 697 0.68 10.35 17.22
N ASN A 698 1.23 10.52 18.43
CA ASN A 698 0.65 10.05 19.68
C ASN A 698 0.17 11.25 20.50
N VAL A 699 -0.93 11.08 21.22
CA VAL A 699 -1.47 12.08 22.14
C VAL A 699 -0.96 11.82 23.54
N LEU A 700 -0.33 12.83 24.15
CA LEU A 700 0.17 12.74 25.51
C LEU A 700 -0.80 13.36 26.51
N LEU A 701 -1.45 12.51 27.30
CA LEU A 701 -2.28 12.93 28.43
C LEU A 701 -1.51 12.81 29.75
N ALA A 702 -1.95 13.52 30.78
CA ALA A 702 -1.36 13.42 32.11
C ALA A 702 -2.42 13.47 33.21
N PHE A 703 -2.24 12.66 34.24
CA PHE A 703 -3.11 12.63 35.41
C PHE A 703 -2.30 12.85 36.68
N SER A 704 -2.90 13.51 37.67
CA SER A 704 -2.29 13.77 38.97
C SER A 704 -3.25 13.41 40.11
N ASN A 705 -2.72 13.38 41.33
CA ASN A 705 -3.53 13.38 42.55
C ASN A 705 -4.32 14.70 42.71
N GLU A 706 -5.14 14.80 43.76
CA GLU A 706 -5.98 15.97 44.01
C GLU A 706 -5.19 17.29 44.16
N ASP A 707 -3.97 17.21 44.67
CA ASP A 707 -3.06 18.34 44.92
C ASP A 707 -2.28 18.77 43.67
N LYS A 708 -2.40 18.04 42.55
CA LYS A 708 -1.64 18.24 41.31
C LYS A 708 -0.12 18.18 41.47
N VAL A 709 0.35 17.44 42.47
CA VAL A 709 1.77 17.19 42.71
C VAL A 709 2.07 15.78 42.21
N ALA A 710 3.04 15.62 41.31
CA ALA A 710 3.39 14.37 40.59
C ALA A 710 2.41 13.94 39.47
N PRO A 711 2.46 14.61 38.29
CA PRO A 711 1.77 14.13 37.11
C PRO A 711 2.39 12.82 36.59
N VAL A 712 1.53 11.88 36.21
CA VAL A 712 1.89 10.65 35.50
C VAL A 712 1.37 10.77 34.08
N TYR A 713 2.27 10.58 33.10
CA TYR A 713 1.98 10.74 31.69
C TYR A 713 1.54 9.43 31.04
N LEU A 714 0.59 9.54 30.12
CA LEU A 714 0.09 8.47 29.28
C LEU A 714 0.20 8.90 27.82
N GLU A 715 1.02 8.17 27.07
CA GLU A 715 1.08 8.28 25.62
C GLU A 715 0.01 7.38 25.00
N ILE A 716 -0.79 7.94 24.10
CA ILE A 716 -1.92 7.25 23.46
C ILE A 716 -1.72 7.30 21.95
N ASP A 717 -1.43 6.14 21.37
CA ASP A 717 -1.51 5.91 19.94
C ASP A 717 -2.92 5.48 19.50
N TYR A 718 -3.15 5.34 18.20
CA TYR A 718 -4.45 4.92 17.69
C TYR A 718 -4.89 3.53 18.19
N PRO A 719 -4.05 2.46 18.16
CA PRO A 719 -4.44 1.15 18.70
C PRO A 719 -4.88 1.19 20.17
N LEU A 720 -4.17 1.93 21.03
CA LEU A 720 -4.54 2.08 22.43
C LEU A 720 -5.84 2.88 22.57
N TYR A 721 -6.02 3.96 21.80
CA TYR A 721 -7.27 4.70 21.77
C TYR A 721 -8.45 3.80 21.35
N GLU A 722 -8.30 3.00 20.30
CA GLU A 722 -9.33 2.07 19.85
C GLU A 722 -9.67 1.04 20.94
N MET A 723 -8.66 0.52 21.64
CA MET A 723 -8.86 -0.36 22.80
C MET A 723 -9.65 0.35 23.91
N MET A 724 -9.34 1.60 24.22
CA MET A 724 -10.10 2.40 25.19
C MET A 724 -11.57 2.58 24.79
N VAL A 725 -11.84 2.81 23.51
CA VAL A 725 -13.21 2.87 23.00
C VAL A 725 -13.90 1.50 23.17
N LYS A 726 -13.25 0.39 22.83
CA LYS A 726 -13.78 -0.97 23.02
C LYS A 726 -14.11 -1.24 24.50
N LEU A 727 -13.22 -0.89 25.42
CA LEU A 727 -13.44 -0.98 26.87
C LEU A 727 -14.69 -0.21 27.28
N SER A 728 -14.83 1.03 26.80
CA SER A 728 -15.96 1.89 27.14
C SER A 728 -17.31 1.31 26.70
N LYS A 729 -17.30 0.44 25.67
CA LYS A 729 -18.43 -0.32 25.11
C LYS A 729 -18.61 -1.70 25.76
N GLY A 730 -17.84 -2.04 26.80
CA GLY A 730 -17.98 -3.26 27.60
C GLY A 730 -17.07 -4.40 27.20
N TYR A 731 -16.12 -4.19 26.27
CA TYR A 731 -15.09 -5.19 25.94
C TYR A 731 -14.21 -5.49 27.16
N ARG A 732 -13.84 -6.76 27.34
CA ARG A 732 -12.94 -7.20 28.42
C ARG A 732 -11.60 -7.64 27.81
N PRO A 733 -10.47 -7.00 28.16
CA PRO A 733 -9.18 -7.33 27.60
C PRO A 733 -8.75 -8.77 27.93
N ASN A 734 -8.27 -9.48 26.92
CA ASN A 734 -7.66 -10.79 27.07
C ASN A 734 -6.14 -10.65 27.35
N LYS A 735 -5.43 -11.77 27.50
CA LYS A 735 -3.99 -11.75 27.79
C LYS A 735 -3.16 -11.07 26.69
N LYS A 736 -3.48 -11.34 25.42
CA LYS A 736 -2.82 -10.74 24.26
C LYS A 736 -3.05 -9.23 24.22
N ASP A 737 -4.26 -8.75 24.50
CA ASP A 737 -4.53 -7.30 24.53
C ASP A 737 -3.67 -6.58 25.58
N LYS A 738 -3.42 -7.23 26.73
CA LYS A 738 -2.53 -6.70 27.78
C LYS A 738 -1.05 -6.70 27.34
N GLU A 739 -0.63 -7.70 26.57
CA GLU A 739 0.70 -7.76 25.97
C GLU A 739 0.87 -6.67 24.90
N ASP A 740 -0.13 -6.50 24.03
CA ASP A 740 -0.15 -5.50 22.96
C ASP A 740 -0.22 -4.06 23.54
N CYS A 741 -0.85 -3.87 24.70
CA CYS A 741 -0.99 -2.58 25.39
C CYS A 741 -0.07 -2.45 26.63
N ILE A 742 1.16 -3.00 26.58
CA ILE A 742 2.05 -3.05 27.75
C ILE A 742 2.32 -1.68 28.38
N GLN A 743 2.48 -0.63 27.58
CA GLN A 743 2.69 0.75 28.07
C GLN A 743 1.49 1.24 28.90
N PHE A 744 0.27 0.84 28.54
CA PHE A 744 -0.93 1.18 29.31
C PHE A 744 -0.98 0.41 30.63
N VAL A 745 -0.54 -0.86 30.65
CA VAL A 745 -0.43 -1.63 31.89
C VAL A 745 0.54 -0.96 32.86
N GLU A 746 1.75 -0.61 32.38
CA GLU A 746 2.74 0.12 33.19
C GLU A 746 2.23 1.48 33.67
N PHE A 747 1.48 2.18 32.83
CA PHE A 747 0.84 3.44 33.21
C PHE A 747 -0.20 3.24 34.32
N VAL A 748 -1.09 2.25 34.19
CA VAL A 748 -2.08 1.93 35.23
C VAL A 748 -1.38 1.59 36.54
N ASP A 749 -0.30 0.80 36.51
CA ASP A 749 0.48 0.47 37.70
C ASP A 749 1.11 1.71 38.35
N LYS A 750 1.61 2.66 37.56
CA LYS A 750 2.12 3.96 38.06
C LYS A 750 1.00 4.80 38.67
N ILE A 751 -0.16 4.88 38.01
CA ILE A 751 -1.33 5.61 38.52
C ILE A 751 -1.88 5.00 39.81
N MET A 752 -1.88 3.67 39.93
CA MET A 752 -2.37 2.98 41.12
C MET A 752 -1.53 3.30 42.37
N LYS A 753 -0.29 3.76 42.21
CA LYS A 753 0.53 4.28 43.34
C LYS A 753 0.02 5.62 43.89
N LEU A 754 -0.78 6.36 43.14
CA LEU A 754 -1.46 7.58 43.62
C LEU A 754 -2.74 7.27 44.41
N GLY A 755 -3.14 6.00 44.48
CA GLY A 755 -4.30 5.55 45.24
C GLY A 755 -4.06 5.55 46.75
N ASN A 756 -5.15 5.40 47.51
CA ASN A 756 -5.12 5.57 48.96
C ASN A 756 -4.90 4.25 49.74
N ARG A 757 -4.15 3.28 49.20
CA ARG A 757 -4.00 1.94 49.78
C ARG A 757 -3.48 1.89 51.22
N GLU A 758 -2.75 2.92 51.66
CA GLU A 758 -2.21 3.00 53.01
C GLU A 758 -3.27 3.44 54.04
N LYS A 759 -4.25 4.25 53.62
CA LYS A 759 -5.31 4.76 54.50
C LYS A 759 -6.65 4.07 54.33
N GLU A 760 -6.93 3.50 53.16
CA GLU A 760 -8.25 2.96 52.84
C GLU A 760 -8.21 1.81 51.83
N LEU A 761 -8.84 0.69 52.22
CA LEU A 761 -9.05 -0.49 51.37
C LEU A 761 -10.51 -0.96 51.41
N LEU A 762 -10.98 -1.52 50.30
CA LEU A 762 -12.30 -2.10 50.15
C LEU A 762 -12.17 -3.59 49.80
N PHE A 763 -12.82 -4.44 50.56
CA PHE A 763 -12.91 -5.87 50.32
C PHE A 763 -14.30 -6.20 49.77
N VAL A 764 -14.34 -6.90 48.64
CA VAL A 764 -15.57 -7.21 47.91
C VAL A 764 -15.71 -8.73 47.82
N GLN A 765 -16.77 -9.27 48.41
CA GLN A 765 -17.04 -10.71 48.38
C GLN A 765 -17.96 -11.10 47.23
N SER A 766 -17.49 -12.02 46.38
CA SER A 766 -18.20 -12.46 45.17
C SER A 766 -19.50 -13.22 45.47
N ASN A 767 -19.56 -13.92 46.62
CA ASN A 767 -20.64 -14.86 46.93
C ASN A 767 -21.82 -14.25 47.71
N GLU A 768 -21.60 -13.15 48.44
CA GLU A 768 -22.59 -12.56 49.36
C GLU A 768 -22.93 -11.09 49.06
N ASN A 769 -22.35 -10.50 48.01
CA ASN A 769 -22.43 -9.04 47.73
C ASN A 769 -22.09 -8.18 48.97
N GLY A 770 -21.20 -8.67 49.83
CA GLY A 770 -20.70 -7.94 50.99
C GLY A 770 -19.53 -7.05 50.59
N MET A 771 -19.62 -5.75 50.88
CA MET A 771 -18.50 -4.81 50.80
C MET A 771 -18.05 -4.45 52.22
N PHE A 772 -16.74 -4.50 52.46
CA PHE A 772 -16.16 -4.14 53.75
C PHE A 772 -15.03 -3.14 53.55
N LYS A 773 -15.05 -2.08 54.34
CA LYS A 773 -14.10 -0.99 54.27
C LYS A 773 -13.13 -1.08 55.46
N LEU A 774 -11.83 -1.10 55.16
CA LEU A 774 -10.74 -0.96 56.12
C LEU A 774 -10.18 0.47 56.00
N THR A 775 -10.20 1.23 57.09
CA THR A 775 -9.60 2.56 57.16
C THR A 775 -8.55 2.62 58.26
N TYR A 776 -7.43 3.28 57.99
CA TYR A 776 -6.41 3.61 58.98
C TYR A 776 -6.53 5.08 59.36
N ASP A 777 -6.62 5.33 60.66
CA ASP A 777 -6.61 6.68 61.23
C ASP A 777 -5.19 6.99 61.73
N GLU A 778 -4.52 7.96 61.09
CA GLU A 778 -3.14 8.35 61.43
C GLU A 778 -3.06 9.10 62.76
N ASP A 779 -4.11 9.85 63.14
CA ASP A 779 -4.10 10.65 64.37
C ASP A 779 -4.26 9.76 65.63
N PHE A 780 -4.93 8.63 65.47
CA PHE A 780 -5.18 7.66 66.54
C PHE A 780 -4.41 6.34 66.38
N GLU A 781 -3.66 6.17 65.28
CA GLU A 781 -2.94 4.94 64.91
C GLU A 781 -3.80 3.66 64.92
N GLU A 782 -5.09 3.76 64.61
CA GLU A 782 -6.07 2.67 64.71
C GLU A 782 -6.62 2.21 63.34
N PHE A 783 -6.81 0.90 63.18
CA PHE A 783 -7.52 0.33 62.04
C PHE A 783 -8.99 0.10 62.34
N THR A 784 -9.88 0.58 61.48
CA THR A 784 -11.32 0.36 61.56
C THR A 784 -11.78 -0.49 60.38
N PHE A 785 -12.41 -1.64 60.67
CA PHE A 785 -13.02 -2.51 59.66
C PHE A 785 -14.55 -2.49 59.81
N ARG A 786 -15.27 -2.03 58.79
CA ARG A 786 -16.74 -1.89 58.81
C ARG A 786 -17.36 -2.43 57.53
N ARG A 787 -18.60 -2.91 57.62
CA ARG A 787 -19.41 -3.18 56.43
C ARG A 787 -19.83 -1.86 55.81
N ASP A 788 -19.61 -1.73 54.51
CA ASP A 788 -19.96 -0.54 53.73
C ASP A 788 -21.42 -0.58 53.25
#